data_AF-A0A6J1RBD6-F1
#
_entry.id   AF-A0A6J1RBD6-F1
#
_cell.length_a   1.000
_cell.length_b   1.000
_cell.length_c   1.000
_cell.angle_alpha   90.00
_cell.angle_beta   90.00
_cell.angle_gamma   90.00
#
_symmetry.space_group_name_H-M   'P 1'
#
loop_
_entity.id
_entity.type
_entity.pdbx_description
1 polymer ?
#
loop_
_entity_poly.entity_id
_entity_poly.type
_entity_poly.pdbx_seq_one_letter_code
_entity_poly.pdbx_strand_id
1 'polypeptide(L)'
;LSLYLFTELKIGMWVPQQQDIAILSTWLHQHPLTSSESHLARLVLTHLNWGLDTNDSLYLPIDLHRQVALLIVELTMKHVPDTPVQTASLLAESMKQVSSMVRPQNSEQAFSLWAWEMINKLRLHQLDRSESACQYTISNPAEGLSCVPNMESDSFLEILVKGVREKQPIASYVSVLMTLWGHSVPLICVEGFSQLQTLQCYYKYEQVLICLHHVIPLFLECPDSLLKNDKFVSLIVPLINADRTYMKIAKNLIAPEFPGPILKQFSNMIESHLHHYKRYCLNSPDRFVHLWLNVLILVQDWNKDHNVMYLMDSVIRAAFFHLEARAIMENMFQNLFCPAIDGSNENISSNRAPGSFGSFLSWATGSSNSASLLGGTVPTIWLAYQILSTEQHDRELKTGLWREILRELSMQSKISLDTALKRACATVKITPFGVGNLAIYRWSQQALDTPMDHPILPLLWQNFFSLFLARAPTIPGSMDKGGVGEKFFEGMINLSYLKKLKKRLHETTEYFQMKGEKDTDNGKPITDDRRVFYFSAAKFYKTLSLWLEEPRLQEPGLYLPALPPQYMSQRLILLMQGDRTLWLEYVDYWAVHQSQLKAVCEWERATFRDPENQYQKFSQPSSNAIESIEPLCRIFRRLSSYEPPVPPPPLSRNQPVLGCLARECLYNSATVIDLVKPHLRVILDYAQTYSLMVSEHTAADCSFLELVPTLYRIYENHVALHALCDPAPSGQRRSRSGTPPTVHCAGPAIIEITVEEAHVSEGVDHMITQNRAEYENLLVKASQPPPSKVTLGCVFTDHLIAMLEHELAVSRTNENITVLRKVQESGVKLFYHLVEFYTEEAALCPPTKQLITTCLEKLGQLFISGEETQGPQLLNAIIQRPNLGGLLGPHFTPVAGGASTFLQMYQTVVDLSTGSNVDLCFVLLSKFDVGSWLNYRRPRLSERSTFIDLVSRALCDIGLTPEEEKLMLHELFRNHLRLILLHEFPEHYGEVLSAVLRGSESQNLSLDVWRDLLGALSGKPRNIAPSQNPAKIRDEIRHYATEQRLLSRQEV
;
A
#
# COMPACT_ATOMS: atom_id res chain seq x y z
N LEU A 1 -40.09 7.81 -14.32
CA LEU A 1 -40.84 8.48 -13.23
C LEU A 1 -40.76 7.69 -11.93
N SER A 2 -41.12 6.40 -11.91
CA SER A 2 -41.09 5.56 -10.69
C SER A 2 -39.71 5.48 -10.02
N LEU A 3 -38.63 5.28 -10.79
CA LEU A 3 -37.26 5.27 -10.23
C LEU A 3 -36.89 6.58 -9.52
N TYR A 4 -37.29 7.72 -10.08
CA TYR A 4 -37.07 9.04 -9.48
C TYR A 4 -37.88 9.25 -8.19
N LEU A 5 -39.11 8.71 -8.14
CA LEU A 5 -39.94 8.80 -6.93
C LEU A 5 -39.34 7.97 -5.79
N PHE A 6 -38.88 6.74 -6.06
CA PHE A 6 -38.28 5.89 -5.04
C PHE A 6 -36.94 6.44 -4.52
N THR A 7 -36.18 7.19 -5.32
CA THR A 7 -34.97 7.86 -4.80
C THR A 7 -35.25 9.03 -3.86
N GLU A 8 -36.42 9.67 -3.96
CA GLU A 8 -36.82 10.82 -3.12
C GLU A 8 -37.66 10.39 -1.90
N LEU A 9 -38.25 9.19 -1.92
CA LEU A 9 -38.97 8.62 -0.79
C LEU A 9 -38.00 8.21 0.32
N LYS A 10 -38.42 8.39 1.59
CA LYS A 10 -37.68 7.91 2.76
C LYS A 10 -37.79 6.39 2.92
N ILE A 11 -37.32 5.62 1.93
CA ILE A 11 -37.37 4.15 1.89
C ILE A 11 -36.70 3.54 3.13
N GLY A 12 -35.67 4.17 3.68
CA GLY A 12 -35.01 3.70 4.90
C GLY A 12 -35.94 3.61 6.12
N MET A 13 -37.08 4.30 6.13
CA MET A 13 -38.09 4.21 7.20
C MET A 13 -39.12 3.10 6.94
N TRP A 14 -39.12 2.49 5.75
CA TRP A 14 -40.11 1.49 5.37
C TRP A 14 -39.72 0.11 5.89
N VAL A 15 -40.70 -0.57 6.50
CA VAL A 15 -40.59 -1.99 6.88
C VAL A 15 -41.48 -2.78 5.91
N PRO A 16 -40.90 -3.50 4.93
CA PRO A 16 -41.67 -4.21 3.91
C PRO A 16 -42.40 -5.42 4.50
N GLN A 17 -43.62 -5.66 4.02
CA GLN A 17 -44.40 -6.85 4.34
C GLN A 17 -43.97 -8.04 3.48
N GLN A 18 -44.37 -9.25 3.85
CA GLN A 18 -44.03 -10.46 3.10
C GLN A 18 -44.48 -10.41 1.63
N GLN A 19 -45.63 -9.78 1.37
CA GLN A 19 -46.15 -9.60 0.01
C GLN A 19 -45.25 -8.68 -0.83
N ASP A 20 -44.70 -7.63 -0.22
CA ASP A 20 -43.80 -6.69 -0.89
C ASP A 20 -42.50 -7.41 -1.31
N ILE A 21 -41.94 -8.22 -0.41
CA ILE A 21 -40.74 -9.02 -0.69
C ILE A 21 -40.99 -10.07 -1.77
N ALA A 22 -42.17 -10.68 -1.80
CA ALA A 22 -42.55 -11.60 -2.86
C ALA A 22 -42.59 -10.91 -4.23
N ILE A 23 -43.10 -9.67 -4.30
CA ILE A 23 -43.09 -8.86 -5.53
C ILE A 23 -41.64 -8.56 -5.97
N LEU A 24 -40.79 -8.07 -5.05
CA LEU A 24 -39.39 -7.77 -5.36
C LEU A 24 -38.63 -9.02 -5.84
N SER A 25 -38.84 -10.16 -5.19
CA SER A 25 -38.28 -11.45 -5.60
C SER A 25 -38.76 -11.85 -7.00
N THR A 26 -40.05 -11.68 -7.29
CA THR A 26 -40.63 -11.99 -8.60
C THR A 26 -40.00 -11.12 -9.70
N TRP A 27 -39.83 -9.82 -9.43
CA TRP A 27 -39.18 -8.89 -10.37
C TRP A 27 -37.73 -9.26 -10.66
N LEU A 28 -36.97 -9.70 -9.65
CA LEU A 28 -35.58 -10.13 -9.84
C LEU A 28 -35.48 -11.48 -10.56
N HIS A 29 -36.41 -12.40 -10.33
CA HIS A 29 -36.37 -13.73 -10.93
C HIS A 29 -36.90 -13.78 -12.36
N GLN A 30 -38.01 -13.10 -12.64
CA GLN A 30 -38.75 -13.29 -13.89
C GLN A 30 -38.37 -12.28 -14.98
N HIS A 31 -37.73 -11.16 -14.62
CA HIS A 31 -37.37 -10.12 -15.58
C HIS A 31 -35.85 -10.08 -15.86
N PRO A 32 -35.42 -9.69 -17.08
CA PRO A 32 -34.01 -9.53 -17.42
C PRO A 32 -33.30 -8.50 -16.53
N LEU A 33 -31.99 -8.65 -16.31
CA LEU A 33 -31.16 -7.73 -15.52
C LEU A 33 -31.14 -6.27 -16.03
N THR A 34 -31.53 -6.05 -17.28
CA THR A 34 -31.63 -4.73 -17.92
C THR A 34 -33.02 -4.10 -17.80
N SER A 35 -34.02 -4.82 -17.27
CA SER A 35 -35.39 -4.32 -17.16
C SER A 35 -35.54 -3.26 -16.06
N SER A 36 -36.55 -2.40 -16.20
CA SER A 36 -36.90 -1.40 -15.19
C SER A 36 -37.35 -2.02 -13.87
N GLU A 37 -38.02 -3.16 -13.90
CA GLU A 37 -38.49 -3.90 -12.72
C GLU A 37 -37.30 -4.45 -11.93
N SER A 38 -36.34 -5.10 -12.61
CA SER A 38 -35.11 -5.59 -11.99
C SER A 38 -34.27 -4.45 -11.43
N HIS A 39 -34.19 -3.32 -12.13
CA HIS A 39 -33.48 -2.14 -11.64
C HIS A 39 -34.17 -1.51 -10.42
N LEU A 40 -35.49 -1.37 -10.45
CA LEU A 40 -36.27 -0.85 -9.32
C LEU A 40 -36.17 -1.75 -8.09
N ALA A 41 -36.25 -3.08 -8.26
CA ALA A 41 -36.12 -4.03 -7.16
C ALA A 41 -34.76 -3.91 -6.45
N ARG A 42 -33.67 -3.83 -7.24
CA ARG A 42 -32.32 -3.60 -6.70
C ARG A 42 -32.20 -2.27 -5.98
N LEU A 43 -32.78 -1.21 -6.54
CA LEU A 43 -32.78 0.13 -5.93
C LEU A 43 -33.51 0.12 -4.58
N VAL A 44 -34.71 -0.43 -4.53
CA VAL A 44 -35.51 -0.55 -3.30
C VAL A 44 -34.73 -1.32 -2.22
N LEU A 45 -34.22 -2.52 -2.54
CA LEU A 45 -33.45 -3.32 -1.59
C LEU A 45 -32.19 -2.59 -1.08
N THR A 46 -31.52 -1.83 -1.96
CA THR A 46 -30.32 -1.07 -1.61
C THR A 46 -30.60 0.06 -0.61
N HIS A 47 -31.80 0.63 -0.64
CA HIS A 47 -32.20 1.79 0.17
C HIS A 47 -33.00 1.45 1.43
N LEU A 48 -33.31 0.17 1.66
CA LEU A 48 -33.85 -0.29 2.94
C LEU A 48 -32.81 -0.16 4.06
N ASN A 49 -33.27 0.06 5.30
CA ASN A 49 -32.39 0.16 6.46
C ASN A 49 -32.03 -1.22 7.00
N TRP A 50 -30.90 -1.75 6.57
CA TRP A 50 -30.31 -3.02 7.06
C TRP A 50 -29.47 -2.84 8.34
N GLY A 51 -29.49 -1.63 8.93
CA GLY A 51 -28.75 -1.24 10.12
C GLY A 51 -29.50 -1.54 11.42
N LEU A 52 -29.12 -0.78 12.45
CA LEU A 52 -29.72 -0.84 13.78
C LEU A 52 -30.68 0.34 13.97
N ASP A 53 -31.71 0.14 14.78
CA ASP A 53 -32.65 1.18 15.21
C ASP A 53 -32.06 2.02 16.37
N THR A 54 -32.84 2.97 16.88
CA THR A 54 -32.42 3.82 18.01
C THR A 54 -32.25 3.07 19.33
N ASN A 55 -32.76 1.83 19.41
CA ASN A 55 -32.70 1.00 20.62
C ASN A 55 -31.56 -0.04 20.54
N ASP A 56 -30.62 0.12 19.60
CA ASP A 56 -29.56 -0.86 19.33
C ASP A 56 -30.15 -2.25 19.04
N SER A 57 -31.20 -2.31 18.21
CA SER A 57 -31.81 -3.57 17.72
C SER A 57 -31.84 -3.56 16.20
N LEU A 58 -31.94 -4.72 15.54
CA LEU A 58 -32.03 -4.76 14.08
C LEU A 58 -33.30 -4.00 13.61
N TYR A 59 -33.13 -3.02 12.72
CA TYR A 59 -34.27 -2.25 12.20
C TYR A 59 -35.21 -3.15 11.38
N LEU A 60 -34.64 -4.01 10.54
CA LEU A 60 -35.35 -5.07 9.83
C LEU A 60 -35.15 -6.41 10.54
N PRO A 61 -36.19 -7.26 10.67
CA PRO A 61 -36.09 -8.51 11.39
C PRO A 61 -35.08 -9.45 10.71
N ILE A 62 -34.40 -10.27 11.52
CA ILE A 62 -33.37 -11.21 11.02
C ILE A 62 -33.89 -12.15 9.93
N ASP A 63 -35.16 -12.55 10.00
CA ASP A 63 -35.76 -13.42 8.99
C ASP A 63 -35.75 -12.78 7.61
N LEU A 64 -35.93 -11.45 7.54
CA LEU A 64 -35.85 -10.71 6.29
C LEU A 64 -34.42 -10.64 5.75
N HIS A 65 -33.43 -10.43 6.63
CA HIS A 65 -32.01 -10.49 6.24
C HIS A 65 -31.66 -11.87 5.64
N ARG A 66 -32.10 -12.95 6.29
CA ARG A 66 -31.86 -14.33 5.83
C ARG A 66 -32.58 -14.61 4.50
N GLN A 67 -33.83 -14.19 4.37
CA GLN A 67 -34.61 -14.36 3.15
C GLN A 67 -33.96 -13.64 1.96
N VAL A 68 -33.50 -12.40 2.15
CA VAL A 68 -32.80 -11.65 1.08
C VAL A 68 -31.43 -12.25 0.77
N ALA A 69 -30.70 -12.76 1.76
CA ALA A 69 -29.43 -13.45 1.51
C ALA A 69 -29.61 -14.70 0.64
N LEU A 70 -30.60 -15.55 0.95
CA LEU A 70 -30.93 -16.72 0.15
C LEU A 70 -31.39 -16.35 -1.26
N LEU A 71 -32.22 -15.32 -1.39
CA LEU A 71 -32.63 -14.76 -2.68
C LEU A 71 -31.42 -14.32 -3.52
N ILE A 72 -30.47 -13.61 -2.93
CA ILE A 72 -29.26 -13.17 -3.64
C ILE A 72 -28.43 -14.36 -4.10
N VAL A 73 -28.22 -15.38 -3.24
CA VAL A 73 -27.50 -16.61 -3.61
C VAL A 73 -28.18 -17.28 -4.81
N GLU A 74 -29.50 -17.45 -4.75
CA GLU A 74 -30.28 -18.04 -5.84
C GLU A 74 -30.12 -17.27 -7.16
N LEU A 75 -30.26 -15.95 -7.11
CA LEU A 75 -30.14 -15.09 -8.29
C LEU A 75 -28.72 -15.07 -8.85
N THR A 76 -27.68 -15.07 -8.01
CA THR A 76 -26.28 -15.14 -8.46
C THR A 76 -26.01 -16.48 -9.13
N MET A 77 -26.46 -17.59 -8.55
CA MET A 77 -26.33 -18.92 -9.18
C MET A 77 -27.05 -18.99 -10.54
N LYS A 78 -28.18 -18.29 -10.68
CA LYS A 78 -28.95 -18.22 -11.92
C LYS A 78 -28.29 -17.35 -13.00
N HIS A 79 -27.79 -16.18 -12.64
CA HIS A 79 -27.37 -15.15 -13.59
C HIS A 79 -25.85 -15.06 -13.79
N VAL A 80 -25.05 -15.48 -12.79
CA VAL A 80 -23.59 -15.38 -12.80
C VAL A 80 -22.98 -16.62 -12.10
N PRO A 81 -23.12 -17.83 -12.67
CA PRO A 81 -22.51 -19.02 -12.07
C PRO A 81 -20.98 -18.90 -12.15
N ASP A 82 -20.33 -18.82 -10.99
CA ASP A 82 -18.87 -18.71 -10.90
C ASP A 82 -18.26 -20.09 -11.14
N THR A 83 -17.62 -20.30 -12.29
CA THR A 83 -16.86 -21.52 -12.57
C THR A 83 -15.46 -21.41 -11.98
N PRO A 84 -14.93 -22.46 -11.32
CA PRO A 84 -13.59 -22.43 -10.76
C PRO A 84 -12.59 -22.28 -11.91
N VAL A 85 -11.96 -21.11 -11.98
CA VAL A 85 -11.06 -20.73 -13.07
C VAL A 85 -9.71 -21.44 -12.88
N GLN A 86 -9.66 -22.73 -13.21
CA GLN A 86 -8.45 -23.56 -13.11
C GLN A 86 -7.38 -23.21 -14.17
N THR A 87 -7.59 -22.17 -14.98
CA THR A 87 -6.77 -21.87 -16.18
C THR A 87 -6.38 -20.41 -16.35
N ALA A 88 -6.75 -19.50 -15.45
CA ALA A 88 -6.30 -18.11 -15.55
C ALA A 88 -4.94 -17.94 -14.87
N SER A 89 -3.92 -17.63 -15.66
CA SER A 89 -2.71 -16.99 -15.17
C SER A 89 -3.09 -15.78 -14.30
N LEU A 90 -2.33 -15.50 -13.23
CA LEU A 90 -2.45 -14.32 -12.37
C LEU A 90 -2.58 -12.99 -13.17
N LEU A 91 -2.12 -12.99 -14.43
CA LEU A 91 -2.19 -11.89 -15.40
C LEU A 91 -3.59 -11.66 -16.02
N ALA A 92 -4.40 -12.71 -16.23
CA ALA A 92 -5.73 -12.57 -16.84
C ALA A 92 -6.76 -11.98 -15.87
N GLU A 93 -6.56 -12.22 -14.57
CA GLU A 93 -7.49 -11.81 -13.52
C GLU A 93 -7.19 -10.39 -13.02
N SER A 94 -5.91 -10.00 -13.02
CA SER A 94 -5.52 -8.62 -12.77
C SER A 94 -6.10 -7.66 -13.84
N MET A 95 -6.21 -8.10 -15.09
CA MET A 95 -6.91 -7.37 -16.15
C MET A 95 -8.44 -7.32 -15.97
N LYS A 96 -9.08 -8.38 -15.44
CA LYS A 96 -10.53 -8.39 -15.13
C LYS A 96 -10.88 -7.52 -13.91
N GLN A 97 -10.05 -7.52 -12.86
CA GLN A 97 -10.27 -6.69 -11.68
C GLN A 97 -10.14 -5.20 -12.01
N VAL A 98 -9.12 -4.77 -12.76
CA VAL A 98 -8.94 -3.35 -13.11
C VAL A 98 -10.00 -2.84 -14.10
N SER A 99 -10.40 -3.66 -15.08
CA SER A 99 -11.48 -3.28 -16.02
C SER A 99 -12.85 -3.19 -15.33
N SER A 100 -13.08 -3.97 -14.26
CA SER A 100 -14.30 -3.91 -13.44
C SER A 100 -14.40 -2.69 -12.51
N MET A 101 -13.26 -2.09 -12.13
CA MET A 101 -13.19 -0.96 -11.20
C MET A 101 -13.47 0.40 -11.84
N VAL A 102 -13.36 0.51 -13.17
CA VAL A 102 -13.50 1.80 -13.89
C VAL A 102 -14.86 1.93 -14.58
N ARG A 103 -15.50 0.82 -14.98
CA ARG A 103 -16.90 0.76 -15.44
C ARG A 103 -17.37 -0.69 -15.58
N PRO A 104 -18.59 -1.06 -15.17
CA PRO A 104 -19.13 -2.39 -15.46
C PRO A 104 -19.25 -2.58 -16.97
N GLN A 105 -18.65 -3.64 -17.51
CA GLN A 105 -18.60 -3.91 -18.95
C GLN A 105 -19.90 -4.55 -19.46
N ASN A 106 -20.65 -5.23 -18.59
CA ASN A 106 -21.92 -5.85 -18.91
C ASN A 106 -22.89 -5.84 -17.70
N SER A 107 -24.17 -6.16 -17.95
CA SER A 107 -25.24 -6.17 -16.94
C SER A 107 -25.05 -7.25 -15.86
N GLU A 108 -24.46 -8.38 -16.21
CA GLU A 108 -24.15 -9.48 -15.29
C GLU A 108 -23.06 -9.10 -14.28
N GLN A 109 -22.00 -8.42 -14.72
CA GLN A 109 -20.94 -7.91 -13.86
C GLN A 109 -21.46 -6.79 -12.95
N ALA A 110 -22.29 -5.88 -13.47
CA ALA A 110 -22.97 -4.88 -12.65
C ALA A 110 -23.87 -5.53 -11.58
N PHE A 111 -24.58 -6.60 -11.95
CA PHE A 111 -25.39 -7.38 -11.02
C PHE A 111 -24.54 -8.10 -9.96
N SER A 112 -23.42 -8.70 -10.36
CA SER A 112 -22.48 -9.36 -9.44
C SER A 112 -21.92 -8.37 -8.41
N LEU A 113 -21.48 -7.18 -8.84
CA LEU A 113 -21.02 -6.12 -7.94
C LEU A 113 -22.13 -5.69 -6.96
N TRP A 114 -23.35 -5.47 -7.46
CA TRP A 114 -24.49 -5.15 -6.62
C TRP A 114 -24.81 -6.28 -5.61
N ALA A 115 -24.78 -7.54 -6.04
CA ALA A 115 -25.05 -8.70 -5.18
C ALA A 115 -24.05 -8.79 -4.02
N TRP A 116 -22.75 -8.59 -4.30
CA TRP A 116 -21.70 -8.54 -3.27
C TRP A 116 -21.83 -7.32 -2.35
N GLU A 117 -22.19 -6.13 -2.86
CA GLU A 117 -22.47 -4.97 -2.01
C GLU A 117 -23.69 -5.23 -1.11
N MET A 118 -24.74 -5.81 -1.66
CA MET A 118 -25.98 -6.09 -0.94
C MET A 118 -25.76 -7.13 0.16
N ILE A 119 -25.07 -8.24 -0.12
CA ILE A 119 -24.82 -9.28 0.88
C ILE A 119 -23.96 -8.76 2.05
N ASN A 120 -23.02 -7.84 1.81
CA ASN A 120 -22.18 -7.23 2.86
C ASN A 120 -22.96 -6.23 3.74
N LYS A 121 -24.05 -5.64 3.23
CA LYS A 121 -24.94 -4.77 4.03
C LYS A 121 -25.80 -5.55 5.02
N LEU A 122 -26.05 -6.84 4.78
CA LEU A 122 -26.89 -7.66 5.63
C LEU A 122 -26.13 -8.09 6.91
N ARG A 123 -26.75 -7.85 8.07
CA ARG A 123 -26.27 -8.33 9.39
C ARG A 123 -26.70 -9.78 9.67
N LEU A 124 -26.04 -10.73 9.01
CA LEU A 124 -26.40 -12.16 9.09
C LEU A 124 -25.84 -12.85 10.35
N HIS A 125 -24.62 -12.48 10.74
CA HIS A 125 -23.91 -13.13 11.85
C HIS A 125 -24.38 -12.60 13.21
N GLN A 126 -24.44 -13.46 14.22
CA GLN A 126 -24.92 -13.11 15.55
C GLN A 126 -24.05 -12.02 16.21
N LEU A 127 -22.73 -12.09 16.03
CA LEU A 127 -21.78 -11.11 16.57
C LEU A 127 -21.74 -9.77 15.79
N ASP A 128 -22.45 -9.69 14.67
CA ASP A 128 -22.60 -8.47 13.85
C ASP A 128 -23.90 -7.71 14.14
N ARG A 129 -24.67 -8.14 15.15
CA ARG A 129 -25.92 -7.48 15.58
C ARG A 129 -25.62 -6.34 16.57
N SER A 130 -26.51 -6.13 17.53
CA SER A 130 -26.32 -5.17 18.61
C SER A 130 -25.21 -5.59 19.57
N GLU A 131 -24.68 -4.65 20.35
CA GLU A 131 -23.67 -4.96 21.36
C GLU A 131 -24.24 -5.93 22.41
N SER A 132 -25.49 -5.70 22.83
CA SER A 132 -26.22 -6.56 23.77
C SER A 132 -26.38 -8.00 23.27
N ALA A 133 -26.74 -8.19 21.99
CA ALA A 133 -26.88 -9.53 21.41
C ALA A 133 -25.55 -10.26 21.29
N CYS A 134 -24.47 -9.52 20.95
CA CYS A 134 -23.11 -10.05 20.91
C CYS A 134 -22.67 -10.57 22.29
N GLN A 135 -22.78 -9.73 23.32
CA GLN A 135 -22.41 -10.06 24.69
C GLN A 135 -23.22 -11.23 25.26
N TYR A 136 -24.54 -11.25 25.00
CA TYR A 136 -25.40 -12.35 25.42
C TYR A 136 -24.99 -13.68 24.76
N THR A 137 -24.66 -13.65 23.46
CA THR A 137 -24.24 -14.85 22.72
C THR A 137 -22.92 -15.41 23.24
N ILE A 138 -21.97 -14.55 23.58
CA ILE A 138 -20.66 -14.97 24.11
C ILE A 138 -20.79 -15.51 25.53
N SER A 139 -21.62 -14.86 26.36
CA SER A 139 -21.85 -15.27 27.74
C SER A 139 -22.69 -16.56 27.84
N ASN A 140 -23.65 -16.74 26.93
CA ASN A 140 -24.57 -17.88 26.90
C ASN A 140 -24.66 -18.51 25.50
N PRO A 141 -23.62 -19.22 25.02
CA PRO A 141 -23.59 -19.74 23.65
C PRO A 141 -24.75 -20.69 23.30
N ALA A 142 -25.18 -21.53 24.24
CA ALA A 142 -26.28 -22.48 23.99
C ALA A 142 -27.60 -21.79 23.65
N GLU A 143 -27.95 -20.73 24.40
CA GLU A 143 -29.18 -19.97 24.18
C GLU A 143 -29.03 -18.98 23.02
N GLY A 144 -27.89 -18.27 22.96
CA GLY A 144 -27.61 -17.29 21.90
C GLY A 144 -27.55 -17.89 20.50
N LEU A 145 -27.08 -19.14 20.38
CA LEU A 145 -26.99 -19.86 19.10
C LEU A 145 -28.24 -20.68 18.74
N SER A 146 -29.24 -20.78 19.64
CA SER A 146 -30.46 -21.56 19.40
C SER A 146 -31.26 -21.11 18.18
N CYS A 147 -31.15 -19.82 17.82
CA CYS A 147 -31.82 -19.21 16.67
C CYS A 147 -30.97 -19.19 15.39
N VAL A 148 -29.77 -19.79 15.42
CA VAL A 148 -28.86 -19.87 14.27
C VAL A 148 -29.17 -21.13 13.44
N PRO A 149 -29.45 -20.98 12.14
CA PRO A 149 -29.77 -22.09 11.25
C PRO A 149 -28.65 -23.14 11.15
N ASN A 150 -29.05 -24.40 10.96
CA ASN A 150 -28.16 -25.53 10.75
C ASN A 150 -28.35 -26.09 9.33
N MET A 151 -27.23 -26.16 8.59
CA MET A 151 -27.16 -26.64 7.21
C MET A 151 -27.71 -28.05 6.98
N GLU A 152 -27.70 -28.91 8.01
CA GLU A 152 -28.15 -30.30 7.90
C GLU A 152 -29.62 -30.50 8.26
N SER A 153 -30.17 -29.69 9.18
CA SER A 153 -31.53 -29.89 9.71
C SER A 153 -32.58 -28.98 9.08
N ASP A 154 -32.21 -27.79 8.62
CA ASP A 154 -33.17 -26.77 8.19
C ASP A 154 -33.44 -26.83 6.69
N SER A 155 -34.66 -27.24 6.30
CA SER A 155 -35.02 -27.46 4.90
C SER A 155 -35.05 -26.19 4.04
N PHE A 156 -35.24 -25.01 4.63
CA PHE A 156 -35.26 -23.74 3.87
C PHE A 156 -33.87 -23.32 3.36
N LEU A 157 -32.80 -24.02 3.75
CA LEU A 157 -31.43 -23.78 3.30
C LEU A 157 -31.05 -24.58 2.04
N GLU A 158 -31.98 -25.27 1.39
CA GLU A 158 -31.70 -26.15 0.24
C GLU A 158 -30.89 -25.46 -0.87
N ILE A 159 -31.22 -24.21 -1.20
CA ILE A 159 -30.47 -23.42 -2.21
C ILE A 159 -29.03 -23.16 -1.78
N LEU A 160 -28.80 -22.93 -0.49
CA LEU A 160 -27.47 -22.69 0.07
C LEU A 160 -26.64 -23.97 0.08
N VAL A 161 -27.25 -25.11 0.46
CA VAL A 161 -26.63 -26.44 0.40
C VAL A 161 -26.24 -26.78 -1.04
N LYS A 162 -27.09 -26.49 -2.02
CA LYS A 162 -26.79 -26.65 -3.44
C LYS A 162 -25.60 -25.77 -3.85
N GLY A 163 -25.64 -24.48 -3.54
CA GLY A 163 -24.58 -23.53 -3.89
C GLY A 163 -23.22 -23.89 -3.31
N VAL A 164 -23.17 -24.33 -2.04
CA VAL A 164 -21.94 -24.82 -1.39
C VAL A 164 -21.40 -26.07 -2.10
N ARG A 165 -22.27 -27.03 -2.43
CA ARG A 165 -21.88 -28.25 -3.16
C ARG A 165 -21.29 -27.94 -4.54
N GLU A 166 -21.84 -26.92 -5.20
CA GLU A 166 -21.37 -26.38 -6.48
C GLU A 166 -20.20 -25.39 -6.33
N LYS A 167 -19.65 -25.23 -5.11
CA LYS A 167 -18.52 -24.35 -4.77
C LYS A 167 -18.72 -22.89 -5.17
N GLN A 168 -19.95 -22.40 -5.11
CA GLN A 168 -20.27 -21.02 -5.41
C GLN A 168 -19.74 -20.11 -4.27
N PRO A 169 -18.93 -19.06 -4.57
CA PRO A 169 -18.29 -18.26 -3.55
C PRO A 169 -19.32 -17.50 -2.71
N ILE A 170 -20.37 -16.93 -3.31
CA ILE A 170 -21.40 -16.20 -2.55
C ILE A 170 -22.16 -17.13 -1.58
N ALA A 171 -22.42 -18.37 -1.98
CA ALA A 171 -23.04 -19.38 -1.11
C ALA A 171 -22.09 -19.77 0.03
N SER A 172 -20.80 -19.92 -0.26
CA SER A 172 -19.76 -20.21 0.74
C SER A 172 -19.69 -19.10 1.80
N TYR A 173 -19.73 -17.83 1.37
CA TYR A 173 -19.77 -16.66 2.27
C TYR A 173 -21.00 -16.66 3.18
N VAL A 174 -22.20 -16.80 2.59
CA VAL A 174 -23.46 -16.79 3.33
C VAL A 174 -23.56 -17.98 4.30
N SER A 175 -23.04 -19.15 3.92
CA SER A 175 -23.03 -20.33 4.78
C SER A 175 -22.27 -20.09 6.09
N VAL A 176 -21.13 -19.40 6.04
CA VAL A 176 -20.37 -19.06 7.24
C VAL A 176 -21.09 -17.99 8.05
N LEU A 177 -21.54 -16.90 7.44
CA LEU A 177 -22.15 -15.80 8.20
C LEU A 177 -23.52 -16.12 8.79
N MET A 178 -24.31 -17.00 8.16
CA MET A 178 -25.71 -17.20 8.53
C MET A 178 -25.96 -18.47 9.35
N THR A 179 -25.08 -19.48 9.28
CA THR A 179 -25.34 -20.81 9.85
C THR A 179 -24.37 -21.19 10.95
N LEU A 180 -24.60 -22.32 11.62
CA LEU A 180 -23.71 -22.85 12.64
C LEU A 180 -22.26 -23.08 12.15
N TRP A 181 -22.01 -23.16 10.84
CA TRP A 181 -20.67 -23.26 10.28
C TRP A 181 -19.77 -22.03 10.51
N GLY A 182 -20.32 -20.87 10.89
CA GLY A 182 -19.57 -19.72 11.37
C GLY A 182 -19.71 -19.40 12.86
N HIS A 183 -20.57 -20.14 13.59
CA HIS A 183 -20.91 -19.82 14.98
C HIS A 183 -20.49 -20.89 15.99
N SER A 184 -20.43 -22.16 15.57
CA SER A 184 -20.06 -23.27 16.45
C SER A 184 -18.60 -23.65 16.22
N VAL A 185 -17.74 -23.47 17.23
CA VAL A 185 -16.29 -23.73 17.14
C VAL A 185 -15.95 -25.07 16.45
N PRO A 186 -16.55 -26.22 16.83
CA PRO A 186 -16.31 -27.49 16.14
C PRO A 186 -16.66 -27.45 14.64
N LEU A 187 -17.81 -26.88 14.28
CA LEU A 187 -18.28 -26.82 12.88
C LEU A 187 -17.48 -25.80 12.05
N ILE A 188 -17.02 -24.72 12.67
CA ILE A 188 -16.10 -23.76 12.04
C ILE A 188 -14.80 -24.46 11.65
N CYS A 189 -14.22 -25.25 12.57
CA CYS A 189 -12.97 -25.97 12.32
C CYS A 189 -13.08 -27.00 11.20
N VAL A 190 -14.21 -27.69 11.10
CA VAL A 190 -14.44 -28.77 10.12
C VAL A 190 -14.88 -28.20 8.78
N GLU A 191 -15.98 -27.44 8.75
CA GLU A 191 -16.63 -26.97 7.53
C GLU A 191 -16.36 -25.48 7.24
N GLY A 192 -16.43 -24.61 8.26
CA GLY A 192 -16.33 -23.16 8.09
C GLY A 192 -15.06 -22.71 7.37
N PHE A 193 -13.88 -23.14 7.83
CA PHE A 193 -12.61 -22.79 7.16
C PHE A 193 -12.49 -23.35 5.74
N SER A 194 -13.17 -24.47 5.43
CA SER A 194 -13.22 -25.01 4.06
C SER A 194 -13.97 -24.08 3.10
N GLN A 195 -15.02 -23.42 3.60
CA GLN A 195 -15.77 -22.42 2.83
C GLN A 195 -14.95 -21.14 2.61
N LEU A 196 -14.17 -20.72 3.61
CA LEU A 196 -13.24 -19.59 3.46
C LEU A 196 -12.12 -19.89 2.46
N GLN A 197 -11.60 -21.12 2.42
CA GLN A 197 -10.64 -21.53 1.39
C GLN A 197 -11.26 -21.47 0.00
N THR A 198 -12.53 -21.83 -0.13
CA THR A 198 -13.26 -21.69 -1.41
C THR A 198 -13.33 -20.22 -1.83
N LEU A 199 -13.72 -19.30 -0.94
CA LEU A 199 -13.68 -17.85 -1.22
C LEU A 199 -12.30 -17.36 -1.68
N GLN A 200 -11.26 -17.85 -1.03
CA GLN A 200 -9.88 -17.51 -1.35
C GLN A 200 -9.46 -18.00 -2.74
N CYS A 201 -9.93 -19.19 -3.17
CA CYS A 201 -9.71 -19.68 -4.54
C CYS A 201 -10.34 -18.79 -5.63
N TYR A 202 -11.35 -17.98 -5.28
CA TYR A 202 -11.97 -16.97 -6.14
C TYR A 202 -11.48 -15.55 -5.82
N TYR A 203 -10.35 -15.41 -5.11
CA TYR A 203 -9.71 -14.13 -4.77
C TYR A 203 -10.61 -13.17 -3.97
N LYS A 204 -11.61 -13.69 -3.25
CA LYS A 204 -12.54 -12.91 -2.40
C LYS A 204 -11.95 -12.63 -1.02
N TYR A 205 -10.74 -12.06 -0.98
CA TYR A 205 -9.97 -11.85 0.26
C TYR A 205 -10.67 -10.94 1.27
N GLU A 206 -11.32 -9.87 0.81
CA GLU A 206 -12.10 -8.98 1.68
C GLU A 206 -13.22 -9.73 2.41
N GLN A 207 -13.93 -10.61 1.70
CA GLN A 207 -15.01 -11.40 2.28
C GLN A 207 -14.47 -12.45 3.28
N VAL A 208 -13.28 -13.01 3.02
CA VAL A 208 -12.60 -13.87 4.00
C VAL A 208 -12.27 -13.09 5.27
N LEU A 209 -11.76 -11.85 5.17
CA LEU A 209 -11.49 -11.00 6.33
C LEU A 209 -12.78 -10.69 7.12
N ILE A 210 -13.88 -10.35 6.45
CA ILE A 210 -15.18 -10.10 7.13
C ILE A 210 -15.64 -11.34 7.90
N CYS A 211 -15.55 -12.53 7.30
CA CYS A 211 -15.88 -13.77 8.02
C CYS A 211 -14.96 -13.99 9.22
N LEU A 212 -13.64 -13.80 9.07
CA LEU A 212 -12.68 -13.97 10.16
C LEU A 212 -12.92 -12.98 11.30
N HIS A 213 -13.33 -11.75 11.00
CA HIS A 213 -13.70 -10.76 12.02
C HIS A 213 -14.80 -11.26 12.96
N HIS A 214 -15.77 -11.99 12.43
CA HIS A 214 -16.88 -12.52 13.22
C HIS A 214 -16.57 -13.88 13.86
N VAL A 215 -15.74 -14.70 13.21
CA VAL A 215 -15.42 -16.05 13.64
C VAL A 215 -14.38 -16.07 14.77
N ILE A 216 -13.34 -15.23 14.68
CA ILE A 216 -12.18 -15.26 15.59
C ILE A 216 -12.54 -15.01 17.06
N PRO A 217 -13.44 -14.07 17.42
CA PRO A 217 -13.82 -13.86 18.81
C PRO A 217 -14.38 -15.10 19.52
N LEU A 218 -14.94 -16.07 18.79
CA LEU A 218 -15.46 -17.32 19.37
C LEU A 218 -14.35 -18.26 19.89
N PHE A 219 -13.09 -18.01 19.49
CA PHE A 219 -11.93 -18.83 19.89
C PHE A 219 -11.16 -18.25 21.09
N LEU A 220 -11.59 -17.15 21.69
CA LEU A 220 -10.85 -16.48 22.77
C LEU A 220 -10.66 -17.35 24.02
N GLU A 221 -11.60 -18.25 24.30
CA GLU A 221 -11.50 -19.24 25.39
C GLU A 221 -10.80 -20.55 24.99
N CYS A 222 -10.58 -20.77 23.68
CA CYS A 222 -9.93 -21.97 23.16
C CYS A 222 -8.97 -21.68 21.99
N PRO A 223 -7.96 -20.80 22.18
CA PRO A 223 -7.09 -20.33 21.10
C PRO A 223 -6.31 -21.47 20.43
N ASP A 224 -5.96 -22.51 21.18
CA ASP A 224 -5.29 -23.71 20.68
C ASP A 224 -6.05 -24.42 19.56
N SER A 225 -7.38 -24.42 19.60
CA SER A 225 -8.23 -25.03 18.56
C SER A 225 -8.08 -24.32 17.22
N LEU A 226 -7.81 -23.01 17.24
CA LEU A 226 -7.54 -22.21 16.06
C LEU A 226 -6.10 -22.40 15.58
N LEU A 227 -5.13 -22.27 16.49
CA LEU A 227 -3.69 -22.29 16.19
C LEU A 227 -3.21 -23.66 15.67
N LYS A 228 -3.85 -24.77 16.09
CA LYS A 228 -3.53 -26.13 15.64
C LYS A 228 -4.30 -26.55 14.37
N ASN A 229 -5.18 -25.71 13.83
CA ASN A 229 -5.98 -26.06 12.67
C ASN A 229 -5.24 -25.70 11.37
N ASP A 230 -4.82 -26.73 10.62
CA ASP A 230 -4.08 -26.56 9.37
C ASP A 230 -4.85 -25.74 8.31
N LYS A 231 -6.19 -25.85 8.25
CA LYS A 231 -6.99 -25.07 7.31
C LYS A 231 -6.91 -23.59 7.65
N PHE A 232 -7.03 -23.21 8.92
CA PHE A 232 -6.90 -21.82 9.35
C PHE A 232 -5.50 -21.26 9.03
N VAL A 233 -4.43 -21.97 9.39
CA VAL A 233 -3.05 -21.52 9.12
C VAL A 233 -2.83 -21.30 7.62
N SER A 234 -3.40 -22.17 6.78
CA SER A 234 -3.32 -22.05 5.31
C SER A 234 -4.09 -20.84 4.73
N LEU A 235 -5.04 -20.25 5.47
CA LEU A 235 -5.76 -19.02 5.07
C LEU A 235 -4.91 -17.77 5.31
N ILE A 236 -4.12 -17.74 6.38
CA ILE A 236 -3.41 -16.54 6.83
C ILE A 236 -2.31 -16.11 5.85
N VAL A 237 -1.48 -17.05 5.38
CA VAL A 237 -0.34 -16.72 4.50
C VAL A 237 -0.78 -16.07 3.17
N PRO A 238 -1.82 -16.57 2.48
CA PRO A 238 -2.29 -15.93 1.25
C PRO A 238 -2.99 -14.58 1.49
N LEU A 239 -3.67 -14.39 2.63
CA LEU A 239 -4.24 -13.07 2.99
C LEU A 239 -3.15 -12.02 3.18
N ILE A 240 -2.06 -12.37 3.86
CA ILE A 240 -0.89 -11.50 4.06
C ILE A 240 -0.21 -11.15 2.73
N ASN A 241 -0.24 -12.06 1.76
CA ASN A 241 0.39 -11.90 0.45
C ASN A 241 -0.57 -11.49 -0.67
N ALA A 242 -1.85 -11.22 -0.37
CA ALA A 242 -2.89 -10.97 -1.36
C ALA A 242 -2.60 -9.76 -2.26
N ASP A 243 -1.82 -8.80 -1.77
CA ASP A 243 -1.44 -7.59 -2.50
C ASP A 243 -0.17 -7.75 -3.36
N ARG A 244 0.57 -8.86 -3.28
CA ARG A 244 1.78 -9.13 -4.08
C ARG A 244 1.47 -9.62 -5.50
N THR A 245 0.42 -9.09 -6.14
CA THR A 245 0.05 -9.45 -7.52
C THR A 245 0.79 -8.58 -8.54
N TYR A 246 1.10 -9.16 -9.72
CA TYR A 246 1.88 -8.54 -10.81
C TYR A 246 1.44 -7.11 -11.18
N MET A 247 0.14 -6.77 -11.09
CA MET A 247 -0.34 -5.43 -11.41
C MET A 247 -0.13 -4.37 -10.33
N LYS A 248 0.00 -4.76 -9.05
CA LYS A 248 0.40 -3.82 -7.99
C LYS A 248 1.90 -3.61 -7.98
N ILE A 249 2.67 -4.63 -8.37
CA ILE A 249 4.11 -4.46 -8.66
C ILE A 249 4.28 -3.46 -9.82
N ALA A 250 3.48 -3.58 -10.89
CA ALA A 250 3.48 -2.62 -12.01
C ALA A 250 2.98 -1.20 -11.64
N LYS A 251 2.01 -1.06 -10.71
CA LYS A 251 1.58 0.25 -10.17
C LYS A 251 2.58 0.86 -9.17
N ASN A 252 3.26 0.03 -8.38
CA ASN A 252 4.28 0.45 -7.42
C ASN A 252 5.54 0.99 -8.10
N LEU A 253 5.76 0.68 -9.39
CA LEU A 253 6.76 1.34 -10.23
C LEU A 253 6.42 2.82 -10.53
N ILE A 254 5.14 3.21 -10.41
CA ILE A 254 4.67 4.59 -10.63
C ILE A 254 4.54 5.35 -9.30
N ALA A 255 4.05 4.68 -8.25
CA ALA A 255 4.03 5.21 -6.87
C ALA A 255 4.03 4.04 -5.86
N PRO A 256 5.03 3.92 -4.96
CA PRO A 256 5.05 2.84 -3.98
C PRO A 256 3.92 3.02 -2.95
N GLU A 257 2.84 2.25 -3.08
CA GLU A 257 1.77 2.17 -2.08
C GLU A 257 2.03 0.97 -1.16
N PHE A 258 2.68 1.22 -0.02
CA PHE A 258 2.77 0.28 1.09
C PHE A 258 2.12 0.88 2.35
N PRO A 259 1.25 0.15 3.07
CA PRO A 259 0.77 -1.20 2.81
C PRO A 259 -0.24 -1.27 1.65
N GLY A 260 -0.35 -2.45 1.02
CA GLY A 260 -1.40 -2.71 0.04
C GLY A 260 -2.81 -2.72 0.66
N PRO A 261 -3.89 -2.59 -0.14
CA PRO A 261 -5.25 -2.40 0.38
C PRO A 261 -5.80 -3.60 1.16
N ILE A 262 -5.50 -4.85 0.77
CA ILE A 262 -5.97 -6.03 1.53
C ILE A 262 -5.19 -6.17 2.84
N LEU A 263 -3.87 -5.95 2.80
CA LEU A 263 -3.03 -5.94 4.00
C LEU A 263 -3.46 -4.83 4.98
N LYS A 264 -3.81 -3.65 4.45
CA LYS A 264 -4.37 -2.55 5.24
C LYS A 264 -5.72 -2.91 5.84
N GLN A 265 -6.64 -3.50 5.05
CA GLN A 265 -7.92 -3.99 5.59
C GLN A 265 -7.73 -5.06 6.67
N PHE A 266 -6.74 -5.95 6.51
CA PHE A 266 -6.42 -6.95 7.53
C PHE A 266 -5.92 -6.28 8.83
N SER A 267 -5.02 -5.30 8.73
CA SER A 267 -4.61 -4.51 9.90
C SER A 267 -5.81 -3.81 10.57
N ASN A 268 -6.67 -3.15 9.77
CA ASN A 268 -7.86 -2.47 10.27
C ASN A 268 -8.86 -3.42 10.95
N MET A 269 -8.99 -4.67 10.46
CA MET A 269 -9.80 -5.71 11.10
C MET A 269 -9.24 -6.11 12.47
N ILE A 270 -7.92 -6.28 12.58
CA ILE A 270 -7.25 -6.59 13.85
C ILE A 270 -7.43 -5.42 14.82
N GLU A 271 -7.25 -4.18 14.36
CA GLU A 271 -7.50 -2.97 15.16
C GLU A 271 -8.94 -2.89 15.66
N SER A 272 -9.92 -3.26 14.84
CA SER A 272 -11.33 -3.32 15.25
C SER A 272 -11.55 -4.31 16.41
N HIS A 273 -10.91 -5.49 16.38
CA HIS A 273 -10.95 -6.42 17.53
C HIS A 273 -10.34 -5.81 18.79
N LEU A 274 -9.18 -5.17 18.65
CA LEU A 274 -8.43 -4.59 19.76
C LEU A 274 -9.09 -3.33 20.33
N HIS A 275 -9.88 -2.59 19.54
CA HIS A 275 -10.65 -1.44 19.99
C HIS A 275 -11.98 -1.85 20.65
N HIS A 276 -12.72 -2.76 20.02
CA HIS A 276 -14.04 -3.20 20.45
C HIS A 276 -14.03 -4.43 21.38
N TYR A 277 -12.97 -4.63 22.18
CA TYR A 277 -12.85 -5.80 23.07
C TYR A 277 -14.02 -5.93 24.07
N LYS A 278 -14.60 -4.80 24.52
CA LYS A 278 -15.76 -4.78 25.44
C LYS A 278 -17.02 -5.42 24.84
N ARG A 279 -17.17 -5.34 23.51
CA ARG A 279 -18.25 -6.01 22.76
C ARG A 279 -18.23 -7.53 22.94
N TYR A 280 -17.06 -8.07 23.29
CA TYR A 280 -16.81 -9.49 23.48
C TYR A 280 -16.71 -9.90 24.97
N CYS A 281 -17.30 -9.12 25.87
CA CYS A 281 -17.28 -9.36 27.32
C CYS A 281 -15.87 -9.35 27.95
N LEU A 282 -14.91 -8.66 27.34
CA LEU A 282 -13.55 -8.51 27.86
C LEU A 282 -13.35 -7.18 28.60
N ASN A 283 -12.50 -7.20 29.63
CA ASN A 283 -12.09 -6.00 30.37
C ASN A 283 -10.89 -5.28 29.73
N SER A 284 -10.12 -6.00 28.91
CA SER A 284 -8.86 -5.58 28.30
C SER A 284 -8.68 -6.30 26.94
N PRO A 285 -7.90 -5.76 25.98
CA PRO A 285 -7.65 -6.42 24.69
C PRO A 285 -6.61 -7.55 24.76
N ASP A 286 -6.13 -7.91 25.96
CA ASP A 286 -5.02 -8.83 26.21
C ASP A 286 -5.21 -10.21 25.55
N ARG A 287 -6.43 -10.77 25.57
CA ARG A 287 -6.78 -12.05 24.91
C ARG A 287 -6.64 -11.97 23.39
N PHE A 288 -7.06 -10.87 22.78
CA PHE A 288 -6.90 -10.66 21.33
C PHE A 288 -5.42 -10.43 20.96
N VAL A 289 -4.68 -9.69 21.77
CA VAL A 289 -3.23 -9.50 21.58
C VAL A 289 -2.50 -10.84 21.62
N HIS A 290 -2.81 -11.69 22.62
CA HIS A 290 -2.26 -13.04 22.73
C HIS A 290 -2.58 -13.88 21.49
N LEU A 291 -3.84 -13.88 21.04
CA LEU A 291 -4.28 -14.66 19.89
C LEU A 291 -3.58 -14.20 18.60
N TRP A 292 -3.66 -12.90 18.27
CA TRP A 292 -3.14 -12.38 17.01
C TRP A 292 -1.62 -12.45 16.91
N LEU A 293 -0.88 -12.16 17.98
CA LEU A 293 0.57 -12.33 17.96
C LEU A 293 0.95 -13.81 17.74
N ASN A 294 0.28 -14.76 18.39
CA ASN A 294 0.52 -16.18 18.13
C ASN A 294 0.21 -16.56 16.67
N VAL A 295 -0.89 -16.08 16.10
CA VAL A 295 -1.23 -16.32 14.67
C VAL A 295 -0.12 -15.78 13.75
N LEU A 296 0.39 -14.57 14.01
CA LEU A 296 1.43 -13.96 13.18
C LEU A 296 2.80 -14.64 13.36
N ILE A 297 3.12 -15.12 14.55
CA ILE A 297 4.35 -15.90 14.84
C ILE A 297 4.33 -17.25 14.12
N LEU A 298 3.16 -17.84 13.88
CA LEU A 298 3.03 -19.11 13.13
C LEU A 298 3.44 -18.99 11.65
N VAL A 299 3.51 -17.78 11.10
CA VAL A 299 3.97 -17.55 9.74
C VAL A 299 5.48 -17.78 9.65
N GLN A 300 5.92 -18.60 8.69
CA GLN A 300 7.35 -18.87 8.49
C GLN A 300 8.11 -17.59 8.13
N ASP A 301 9.32 -17.42 8.69
CA ASP A 301 10.16 -16.22 8.51
C ASP A 301 9.42 -14.89 8.81
N TRP A 302 8.49 -14.88 9.77
CA TRP A 302 7.71 -13.69 10.15
C TRP A 302 8.57 -12.46 10.45
N ASN A 303 9.79 -12.66 10.94
CA ASN A 303 10.75 -11.61 11.29
C ASN A 303 11.55 -11.06 10.09
N LYS A 304 11.34 -11.60 8.89
CA LYS A 304 11.90 -11.10 7.62
C LYS A 304 10.82 -10.61 6.66
N ASP A 305 9.58 -11.09 6.80
CA ASP A 305 8.47 -10.65 5.96
C ASP A 305 7.91 -9.29 6.43
N HIS A 306 8.06 -8.26 5.60
CA HIS A 306 7.61 -6.90 5.87
C HIS A 306 6.10 -6.79 6.10
N ASN A 307 5.29 -7.64 5.46
CA ASN A 307 3.84 -7.61 5.62
C ASN A 307 3.44 -8.15 7.02
N VAL A 308 4.12 -9.20 7.48
CA VAL A 308 3.88 -9.77 8.81
C VAL A 308 4.35 -8.81 9.90
N MET A 309 5.54 -8.22 9.74
CA MET A 309 6.08 -7.22 10.66
C MET A 309 5.13 -6.01 10.78
N TYR A 310 4.53 -5.56 9.68
CA TYR A 310 3.55 -4.46 9.69
C TYR A 310 2.29 -4.79 10.51
N LEU A 311 1.76 -6.01 10.40
CA LEU A 311 0.62 -6.46 11.19
C LEU A 311 0.99 -6.58 12.68
N MET A 312 2.18 -7.13 12.99
CA MET A 312 2.67 -7.20 14.37
C MET A 312 2.85 -5.81 14.97
N ASP A 313 3.41 -4.86 14.22
CA ASP A 313 3.58 -3.48 14.66
C ASP A 313 2.25 -2.83 15.05
N SER A 314 1.20 -3.10 14.26
CA SER A 314 -0.15 -2.61 14.54
C SER A 314 -0.72 -3.18 15.84
N VAL A 315 -0.55 -4.49 16.08
CA VAL A 315 -0.98 -5.14 17.34
C VAL A 315 -0.21 -4.58 18.54
N ILE A 316 1.11 -4.42 18.42
CA ILE A 316 1.97 -3.92 19.50
C ILE A 316 1.60 -2.47 19.83
N ARG A 317 1.41 -1.61 18.81
CA ARG A 317 0.98 -0.22 19.00
C ARG A 317 -0.33 -0.14 19.77
N ALA A 318 -1.33 -0.94 19.38
CA ALA A 318 -2.63 -0.97 20.04
C ALA A 318 -2.54 -1.52 21.48
N ALA A 319 -1.67 -2.50 21.75
CA ALA A 319 -1.50 -3.10 23.06
C ALA A 319 -0.73 -2.23 24.06
N PHE A 320 0.15 -1.33 23.58
CA PHE A 320 1.21 -0.72 24.39
C PHE A 320 0.75 0.04 25.64
N PHE A 321 -0.41 0.70 25.57
CA PHE A 321 -0.95 1.50 26.68
C PHE A 321 -1.88 0.71 27.61
N HIS A 322 -2.20 -0.54 27.28
CA HIS A 322 -2.96 -1.44 28.13
C HIS A 322 -2.01 -2.27 29.00
N LEU A 323 -2.03 -2.05 30.32
CA LEU A 323 -1.07 -2.65 31.26
C LEU A 323 -1.01 -4.19 31.14
N GLU A 324 -2.17 -4.86 31.17
CA GLU A 324 -2.26 -6.32 31.09
C GLU A 324 -1.83 -6.85 29.72
N ALA A 325 -2.29 -6.22 28.64
CA ALA A 325 -1.94 -6.62 27.27
C ALA A 325 -0.43 -6.43 27.00
N ARG A 326 0.17 -5.36 27.52
CA ARG A 326 1.62 -5.13 27.45
C ARG A 326 2.40 -6.21 28.18
N ALA A 327 1.98 -6.60 29.39
CA ALA A 327 2.65 -7.66 30.14
C ALA A 327 2.57 -9.02 29.41
N ILE A 328 1.42 -9.37 28.82
CA ILE A 328 1.30 -10.60 28.01
C ILE A 328 2.22 -10.55 26.79
N MET A 329 2.21 -9.44 26.06
CA MET A 329 3.09 -9.23 24.92
C MET A 329 4.56 -9.40 25.30
N GLU A 330 5.02 -8.73 26.36
CA GLU A 330 6.40 -8.81 26.86
C GLU A 330 6.79 -10.26 27.19
N ASN A 331 5.93 -10.99 27.92
CA ASN A 331 6.14 -12.39 28.25
C ASN A 331 6.23 -13.29 27.01
N MET A 332 5.42 -13.04 25.98
CA MET A 332 5.47 -13.83 24.73
C MET A 332 6.80 -13.63 24.00
N PHE A 333 7.26 -12.38 23.85
CA PHE A 333 8.54 -12.12 23.19
C PHE A 333 9.73 -12.69 24.00
N GLN A 334 9.69 -12.63 25.34
CA GLN A 334 10.68 -13.29 26.20
C GLN A 334 10.70 -14.81 26.01
N ASN A 335 9.53 -15.45 25.91
CA ASN A 335 9.43 -16.89 25.66
C ASN A 335 9.96 -17.29 24.28
N LEU A 336 9.90 -16.41 23.28
CA LEU A 336 10.51 -16.65 21.97
C LEU A 336 12.05 -16.59 22.02
N PHE A 337 12.60 -15.76 22.91
CA PHE A 337 14.06 -15.58 23.06
C PHE A 337 14.72 -16.61 24.00
N CYS A 338 14.08 -17.01 25.11
CA CYS A 338 14.70 -17.86 26.13
C CYS A 338 15.23 -19.23 25.60
N PRO A 339 14.51 -20.00 24.75
CA PRO A 339 15.02 -21.26 24.20
C PRO A 339 16.23 -21.10 23.27
N ALA A 340 16.47 -19.90 22.74
CA ALA A 340 17.58 -19.63 21.81
C ALA A 340 18.93 -19.42 22.54
N ILE A 341 18.93 -19.16 23.85
CA ILE A 341 20.13 -18.88 24.65
C ILE A 341 20.62 -20.13 25.41
N ASP A 342 19.71 -21.00 25.86
CA ASP A 342 20.03 -22.15 26.72
C ASP A 342 20.47 -23.42 25.98
N GLY A 343 20.84 -23.33 24.69
CA GLY A 343 21.32 -24.46 23.88
C GLY A 343 22.66 -25.09 24.31
N SER A 344 23.11 -24.88 25.56
CA SER A 344 24.41 -25.36 26.04
C SER A 344 24.42 -26.19 27.33
N ASN A 345 23.31 -26.48 28.02
CA ASN A 345 23.29 -27.49 29.09
C ASN A 345 21.86 -27.77 29.61
N GLU A 346 21.31 -28.96 29.35
CA GLU A 346 20.85 -29.92 30.38
C GLU A 346 20.04 -31.07 29.76
N ASN A 347 20.44 -32.30 30.15
CA ASN A 347 19.67 -33.52 29.95
C ASN A 347 18.47 -33.51 30.91
N ILE A 348 17.24 -33.31 30.39
CA ILE A 348 16.02 -33.74 31.08
C ILE A 348 15.24 -34.67 30.17
N SER A 349 15.25 -35.94 30.57
CA SER A 349 14.47 -37.04 30.03
C SER A 349 12.98 -36.92 30.39
N SER A 350 12.15 -37.33 29.42
CA SER A 350 10.84 -38.00 29.54
C SER A 350 9.56 -37.20 29.26
N ASN A 351 8.86 -37.72 28.24
CA ASN A 351 7.41 -37.75 28.03
C ASN A 351 6.66 -36.44 27.76
N ARG A 352 6.91 -35.84 26.59
CA ARG A 352 5.84 -35.15 25.85
C ARG A 352 5.82 -35.60 24.38
N ALA A 353 4.65 -36.02 23.92
CA ALA A 353 4.42 -36.61 22.61
C ALA A 353 4.77 -35.64 21.46
N PRO A 354 5.25 -36.15 20.31
CA PRO A 354 5.61 -35.34 19.15
C PRO A 354 4.34 -34.93 18.39
N GLY A 355 3.72 -33.84 18.81
CA GLY A 355 2.53 -33.28 18.15
C GLY A 355 2.16 -31.86 18.57
N SER A 356 2.98 -31.21 19.40
CA SER A 356 2.72 -29.85 19.88
C SER A 356 4.04 -29.06 19.89
N PHE A 357 4.09 -27.97 19.13
CA PHE A 357 5.12 -26.91 19.14
C PHE A 357 6.60 -27.31 18.85
N GLY A 358 6.90 -28.57 18.51
CA GLY A 358 8.28 -29.07 18.42
C GLY A 358 9.07 -28.83 17.12
N SER A 359 8.54 -28.16 16.09
CA SER A 359 9.23 -28.00 14.79
C SER A 359 9.73 -26.58 14.49
N PHE A 360 9.73 -25.68 15.47
CA PHE A 360 10.14 -24.28 15.30
C PHE A 360 11.60 -23.99 15.69
N LEU A 361 12.42 -25.01 15.99
CA LEU A 361 13.75 -24.79 16.59
C LEU A 361 14.95 -25.03 15.66
N SER A 362 14.80 -25.04 14.33
CA SER A 362 15.96 -25.21 13.42
C SER A 362 16.57 -23.91 12.87
N TRP A 363 16.02 -22.72 13.17
CA TRP A 363 16.45 -21.45 12.55
C TRP A 363 17.43 -20.63 13.42
N ALA A 364 17.49 -20.89 14.73
CA ALA A 364 18.44 -20.22 15.63
C ALA A 364 19.86 -20.83 15.62
N THR A 365 20.10 -21.94 14.90
CA THR A 365 21.40 -22.63 14.84
C THR A 365 22.08 -22.56 13.46
N GLY A 366 21.58 -21.74 12.54
CA GLY A 366 22.10 -21.60 11.18
C GLY A 366 23.11 -20.46 11.00
N SER A 367 24.37 -20.69 11.34
CA SER A 367 25.56 -20.16 10.62
C SER A 367 25.42 -18.75 9.98
N SER A 368 25.33 -17.69 10.78
CA SER A 368 25.85 -16.35 10.45
C SER A 368 25.82 -15.47 11.70
N ASN A 369 26.73 -14.49 11.81
CA ASN A 369 26.98 -13.63 12.97
C ASN A 369 25.82 -12.69 13.40
N SER A 370 24.55 -12.99 13.13
CA SER A 370 23.41 -12.14 13.51
C SER A 370 22.67 -12.71 14.74
N ALA A 371 23.01 -12.21 15.92
CA ALA A 371 22.38 -12.58 17.20
C ALA A 371 21.11 -11.77 17.55
N SER A 372 20.41 -11.21 16.55
CA SER A 372 19.20 -10.38 16.73
C SER A 372 18.05 -10.93 15.90
N LEU A 373 16.82 -10.84 16.41
CA LEU A 373 15.60 -11.19 15.65
C LEU A 373 15.34 -10.22 14.49
N LEU A 374 15.96 -9.05 14.52
CA LEU A 374 15.86 -8.03 13.48
C LEU A 374 17.18 -7.87 12.72
N GLY A 375 17.12 -8.06 11.40
CA GLY A 375 18.17 -7.65 10.49
C GLY A 375 18.09 -6.15 10.21
N GLY A 376 19.21 -5.44 10.34
CA GLY A 376 19.34 -4.04 9.89
C GLY A 376 18.32 -3.04 10.45
N THR A 377 18.07 -1.97 9.69
CA THR A 377 17.11 -0.91 10.00
C THR A 377 15.68 -1.37 9.69
N VAL A 378 14.78 -1.23 10.67
CA VAL A 378 13.42 -1.80 10.58
C VAL A 378 12.38 -0.68 10.55
N PRO A 379 11.55 -0.57 9.50
CA PRO A 379 10.54 0.49 9.38
C PRO A 379 9.35 0.31 10.35
N THR A 380 9.19 -0.87 10.95
CA THR A 380 8.15 -1.18 11.96
C THR A 380 8.67 -0.91 13.37
N ILE A 381 8.39 0.29 13.87
CA ILE A 381 9.08 0.92 15.01
C ILE A 381 8.59 0.39 16.36
N TRP A 382 7.30 0.09 16.51
CA TRP A 382 6.75 -0.50 17.73
C TRP A 382 7.25 -1.93 17.92
N LEU A 383 7.30 -2.71 16.84
CA LEU A 383 7.91 -4.04 16.84
C LEU A 383 9.41 -3.97 17.17
N ALA A 384 10.14 -3.01 16.57
CA ALA A 384 11.55 -2.80 16.84
C ALA A 384 11.80 -2.52 18.33
N TYR A 385 10.99 -1.66 18.94
CA TYR A 385 11.07 -1.38 20.38
C TYR A 385 10.88 -2.64 21.22
N GLN A 386 9.85 -3.45 20.94
CA GLN A 386 9.56 -4.64 21.72
C GLN A 386 10.69 -5.68 21.63
N ILE A 387 11.24 -5.89 20.43
CA ILE A 387 12.35 -6.82 20.22
C ILE A 387 13.62 -6.31 20.91
N LEU A 388 14.00 -5.04 20.73
CA LEU A 388 15.19 -4.47 21.38
C LEU A 388 15.09 -4.50 22.91
N SER A 389 13.90 -4.26 23.47
CA SER A 389 13.65 -4.38 24.91
C SER A 389 13.88 -5.80 25.41
N THR A 390 13.37 -6.79 24.67
CA THR A 390 13.53 -8.21 24.99
C THR A 390 14.99 -8.64 24.86
N GLU A 391 15.68 -8.25 23.78
CA GLU A 391 17.10 -8.54 23.55
C GLU A 391 18.00 -7.97 24.65
N GLN A 392 17.78 -6.70 25.03
CA GLN A 392 18.54 -6.08 26.11
C GLN A 392 18.27 -6.80 27.44
N HIS A 393 17.02 -7.12 27.74
CA HIS A 393 16.67 -7.80 28.99
C HIS A 393 17.36 -9.15 29.10
N ASP A 394 17.17 -10.03 28.11
CA ASP A 394 17.66 -11.40 28.16
C ASP A 394 19.17 -11.48 28.00
N ARG A 395 19.76 -10.73 27.06
CA ARG A 395 21.20 -10.85 26.75
C ARG A 395 22.09 -10.05 27.70
N GLU A 396 21.67 -8.84 28.08
CA GLU A 396 22.56 -7.89 28.77
C GLU A 396 22.26 -7.75 30.27
N LEU A 397 20.99 -7.85 30.69
CA LEU A 397 20.60 -7.68 32.09
C LEU A 397 20.52 -8.98 32.86
N LYS A 398 19.77 -9.96 32.34
CA LYS A 398 19.55 -11.27 32.99
C LYS A 398 20.87 -12.03 33.20
N THR A 399 21.78 -11.94 32.23
CA THR A 399 23.11 -12.53 32.32
C THR A 399 24.08 -11.71 33.17
N GLY A 400 23.81 -10.43 33.40
CA GLY A 400 24.73 -9.50 34.04
C GLY A 400 25.87 -8.99 33.13
N LEU A 401 25.83 -9.27 31.83
CA LEU A 401 26.84 -8.84 30.86
C LEU A 401 27.04 -7.32 30.86
N TRP A 402 25.97 -6.52 30.92
CA TRP A 402 26.09 -5.06 30.95
C TRP A 402 26.88 -4.57 32.16
N ARG A 403 26.57 -5.10 33.34
CA ARG A 403 27.27 -4.79 34.60
C ARG A 403 28.76 -5.09 34.49
N GLU A 404 29.10 -6.20 33.85
CA GLU A 404 30.47 -6.66 33.69
C GLU A 404 31.26 -5.82 32.67
N ILE A 405 30.63 -5.40 31.56
CA ILE A 405 31.22 -4.46 30.60
C ILE A 405 31.59 -3.15 31.29
N LEU A 406 30.67 -2.59 32.10
CA LEU A 406 30.94 -1.37 32.86
C LEU A 406 32.10 -1.55 33.86
N ARG A 407 32.20 -2.73 34.50
CA ARG A 407 33.30 -3.07 35.42
C ARG A 407 34.65 -3.06 34.69
N GLU A 408 34.79 -3.79 33.59
CA GLU A 408 36.03 -3.87 32.82
C GLU A 408 36.47 -2.49 32.26
N LEU A 409 35.51 -1.71 31.74
CA LEU A 409 35.78 -0.34 31.27
C LEU A 409 36.18 0.61 32.40
N SER A 410 35.69 0.41 33.63
CA SER A 410 36.07 1.24 34.79
C SER A 410 37.45 0.90 35.37
N MET A 411 37.92 -0.34 35.22
CA MET A 411 39.17 -0.81 35.83
C MET A 411 40.42 -0.44 35.03
N GLN A 412 40.32 -0.30 33.70
CA GLN A 412 41.45 0.02 32.82
C GLN A 412 41.11 1.23 31.94
N SER A 413 41.88 2.31 32.02
CA SER A 413 41.61 3.54 31.26
C SER A 413 41.92 3.46 29.76
N LYS A 414 42.73 2.48 29.33
CA LYS A 414 43.18 2.32 27.92
C LYS A 414 42.68 1.04 27.23
N ILE A 415 41.72 0.33 27.82
CA ILE A 415 41.18 -0.90 27.22
C ILE A 415 40.25 -0.54 26.05
N SER A 416 40.38 -1.23 24.90
CA SER A 416 39.43 -1.06 23.80
C SER A 416 38.09 -1.72 24.11
N LEU A 417 36.99 -1.16 23.58
CA LEU A 417 35.64 -1.66 23.80
C LEU A 417 35.46 -3.14 23.37
N ASP A 418 36.04 -3.54 22.25
CA ASP A 418 36.07 -4.94 21.81
C ASP A 418 36.77 -5.88 22.81
N THR A 419 37.86 -5.42 23.43
CA THR A 419 38.60 -6.22 24.40
C THR A 419 37.82 -6.35 25.71
N ALA A 420 37.18 -5.25 26.16
CA ALA A 420 36.32 -5.25 27.34
C ALA A 420 35.11 -6.18 27.13
N LEU A 421 34.46 -6.12 25.96
CA LEU A 421 33.33 -7.00 25.62
C LEU A 421 33.74 -8.48 25.63
N LYS A 422 34.86 -8.85 24.99
CA LYS A 422 35.33 -10.24 24.97
C LYS A 422 35.63 -10.78 26.38
N ARG A 423 36.22 -9.96 27.25
CA ARG A 423 36.47 -10.34 28.66
C ARG A 423 35.19 -10.47 29.47
N ALA A 424 34.23 -9.57 29.27
CA ALA A 424 32.94 -9.63 29.93
C ALA A 424 32.15 -10.87 29.49
N CYS A 425 32.10 -11.17 28.18
CA CYS A 425 31.51 -12.38 27.63
C CYS A 425 32.16 -13.66 28.21
N ALA A 426 33.49 -13.69 28.33
CA ALA A 426 34.20 -14.82 28.94
C ALA A 426 33.86 -15.01 30.43
N THR A 427 33.69 -13.92 31.17
CA THR A 427 33.34 -13.94 32.61
C THR A 427 31.92 -14.43 32.84
N VAL A 428 30.99 -14.01 31.99
CA VAL A 428 29.56 -14.36 32.07
C VAL A 428 29.21 -15.65 31.30
N LYS A 429 30.20 -16.27 30.63
CA LYS A 429 30.08 -17.50 29.81
C LYS A 429 29.13 -17.36 28.62
N ILE A 430 29.12 -16.20 27.96
CA ILE A 430 28.36 -15.94 26.73
C ILE A 430 29.32 -15.95 25.54
N THR A 431 28.86 -16.40 24.37
CA THR A 431 29.62 -16.29 23.12
C THR A 431 29.88 -14.81 22.76
N PRO A 432 31.12 -14.40 22.47
CA PRO A 432 31.41 -13.01 22.11
C PRO A 432 30.76 -12.63 20.77
N PHE A 433 30.28 -11.39 20.68
CA PHE A 433 29.65 -10.82 19.49
C PHE A 433 30.24 -9.45 19.15
N GLY A 434 29.94 -8.91 17.96
CA GLY A 434 30.44 -7.61 17.53
C GLY A 434 29.89 -6.44 18.34
N VAL A 435 30.74 -5.47 18.67
CA VAL A 435 30.41 -4.29 19.49
C VAL A 435 29.18 -3.52 18.99
N GLY A 436 28.96 -3.45 17.66
CA GLY A 436 27.79 -2.79 17.07
C GLY A 436 26.43 -3.41 17.43
N ASN A 437 26.41 -4.64 17.97
CA ASN A 437 25.18 -5.27 18.44
C ASN A 437 24.82 -4.94 19.89
N LEU A 438 25.65 -4.18 20.63
CA LEU A 438 25.32 -3.74 21.99
C LEU A 438 24.05 -2.88 22.01
N ALA A 439 23.22 -3.03 23.05
CA ALA A 439 21.97 -2.30 23.17
C ALA A 439 22.16 -0.77 23.07
N ILE A 440 23.28 -0.23 23.55
CA ILE A 440 23.56 1.21 23.49
C ILE A 440 23.59 1.74 22.05
N TYR A 441 24.16 0.98 21.10
CA TYR A 441 24.18 1.37 19.69
C TYR A 441 22.89 1.02 18.96
N ARG A 442 22.23 -0.08 19.34
CA ARG A 442 20.96 -0.50 18.73
C ARG A 442 19.84 0.47 19.05
N TRP A 443 19.71 0.92 20.30
CA TRP A 443 18.74 1.95 20.70
C TRP A 443 19.03 3.29 20.06
N SER A 444 20.30 3.72 20.03
CA SER A 444 20.66 5.00 19.40
C SER A 444 20.43 4.99 17.90
N GLN A 445 20.70 3.86 17.22
CA GLN A 445 20.45 3.72 15.80
C GLN A 445 18.96 3.75 15.50
N GLN A 446 18.15 2.99 16.24
CA GLN A 446 16.69 3.02 16.08
C GLN A 446 16.12 4.43 16.35
N ALA A 447 16.67 5.17 17.32
CA ALA A 447 16.25 6.55 17.57
C ALA A 447 16.61 7.52 16.43
N LEU A 448 17.74 7.30 15.74
CA LEU A 448 18.12 8.08 14.55
C LEU A 448 17.17 7.80 13.37
N ASP A 449 16.84 6.52 13.15
CA ASP A 449 16.05 6.07 12.00
C ASP A 449 14.54 6.32 12.16
N THR A 450 14.08 6.59 13.39
CA THR A 450 12.67 6.85 13.70
C THR A 450 12.27 8.30 13.32
N PRO A 451 11.13 8.52 12.63
CA PRO A 451 10.61 9.86 12.34
C PRO A 451 10.41 10.73 13.59
N MET A 452 10.58 12.06 13.45
CA MET A 452 10.49 13.03 14.56
C MET A 452 9.14 13.06 15.27
N ASP A 453 8.07 12.75 14.55
CA ASP A 453 6.69 12.76 15.02
C ASP A 453 6.19 11.40 15.50
N HIS A 454 7.02 10.35 15.40
CA HIS A 454 6.60 9.03 15.83
C HIS A 454 6.45 8.98 17.36
N PRO A 455 5.30 8.52 17.90
CA PRO A 455 4.99 8.64 19.33
C PRO A 455 6.00 7.98 20.27
N ILE A 456 6.61 6.86 19.86
CA ILE A 456 7.51 6.06 20.71
C ILE A 456 8.94 6.63 20.85
N LEU A 457 9.31 7.64 20.05
CA LEU A 457 10.66 8.19 20.01
C LEU A 457 11.24 8.59 21.39
N PRO A 458 10.47 9.20 22.32
CA PRO A 458 10.96 9.52 23.66
C PRO A 458 11.48 8.30 24.42
N LEU A 459 10.84 7.14 24.26
CA LEU A 459 11.22 5.92 24.97
C LEU A 459 12.48 5.26 24.37
N LEU A 460 12.72 5.42 23.07
CA LEU A 460 13.98 5.01 22.45
C LEU A 460 15.15 5.79 23.05
N TRP A 461 14.98 7.10 23.21
CA TRP A 461 15.96 7.94 23.89
C TRP A 461 16.10 7.62 25.37
N GLN A 462 14.99 7.38 26.09
CA GLN A 462 15.02 6.93 27.49
C GLN A 462 15.91 5.68 27.65
N ASN A 463 15.71 4.67 26.80
CA ASN A 463 16.50 3.44 26.83
C ASN A 463 17.98 3.70 26.50
N PHE A 464 18.28 4.55 25.52
CA PHE A 464 19.66 4.98 25.24
C PHE A 464 20.31 5.66 26.44
N PHE A 465 19.67 6.65 27.05
CA PHE A 465 20.22 7.38 28.19
C PHE A 465 20.37 6.49 29.44
N SER A 466 19.50 5.49 29.63
CA SER A 466 19.64 4.49 30.71
C SER A 466 20.95 3.71 30.62
N LEU A 467 21.51 3.57 29.41
CA LEU A 467 22.79 2.91 29.15
C LEU A 467 23.94 3.92 29.18
N PHE A 468 23.79 5.06 28.51
CA PHE A 468 24.84 6.10 28.44
C PHE A 468 25.19 6.68 29.82
N LEU A 469 24.21 6.84 30.71
CA LEU A 469 24.40 7.41 32.05
C LEU A 469 24.55 6.35 33.14
N ALA A 470 24.71 5.08 32.77
CA ALA A 470 24.86 3.98 33.73
C ALA A 470 26.15 4.14 34.57
N ARG A 471 26.03 3.90 35.87
CA ARG A 471 27.17 3.97 36.81
C ARG A 471 27.97 2.66 36.83
N ALA A 472 29.29 2.78 36.96
CA ALA A 472 30.15 1.63 37.11
C ALA A 472 29.84 0.88 38.43
N PRO A 473 29.86 -0.47 38.46
CA PRO A 473 29.51 -1.21 39.67
C PRO A 473 30.55 -0.96 40.77
N THR A 474 30.09 -0.44 41.91
CA THR A 474 30.91 -0.24 43.11
C THR A 474 30.63 -1.31 44.17
N ILE A 475 31.66 -1.64 44.95
CA ILE A 475 31.52 -2.51 46.12
C ILE A 475 30.91 -1.65 47.24
N PRO A 476 29.97 -2.16 48.07
CA PRO A 476 29.45 -1.41 49.20
C PRO A 476 30.60 -0.89 50.08
N GLY A 477 30.72 0.44 50.21
CA GLY A 477 31.80 1.11 50.97
C GLY A 477 32.96 1.68 50.14
N SER A 478 32.99 1.51 48.81
CA SER A 478 33.96 2.17 47.92
C SER A 478 33.42 3.48 47.34
N MET A 479 34.31 4.45 47.07
CA MET A 479 33.95 5.71 46.39
C MET A 479 33.33 5.45 45.00
N ASP A 480 32.34 6.26 44.64
CA ASP A 480 31.73 6.26 43.30
C ASP A 480 32.82 6.40 42.24
N LYS A 481 32.80 5.54 41.23
CA LYS A 481 33.76 5.54 40.12
C LYS A 481 33.26 6.32 38.90
N GLY A 482 32.07 6.91 38.98
CA GLY A 482 31.46 7.66 37.89
C GLY A 482 30.83 6.75 36.84
N GLY A 483 30.42 7.35 35.71
CA GLY A 483 29.91 6.67 34.53
C GLY A 483 31.00 6.47 33.48
N VAL A 484 30.76 5.53 32.56
CA VAL A 484 31.69 5.21 31.46
C VAL A 484 31.05 5.41 30.08
N GLY A 485 29.97 6.21 30.01
CA GLY A 485 29.21 6.44 28.77
C GLY A 485 30.05 6.99 27.62
N GLU A 486 30.93 7.95 27.91
CA GLU A 486 31.82 8.55 26.91
C GLU A 486 32.79 7.54 26.28
N LYS A 487 33.19 6.50 27.03
CA LYS A 487 34.10 5.46 26.53
C LYS A 487 33.50 4.64 25.38
N PHE A 488 32.17 4.54 25.33
CA PHE A 488 31.48 3.89 24.20
C PHE A 488 31.56 4.72 22.91
N PHE A 489 31.89 6.01 23.00
CA PHE A 489 31.96 6.91 21.85
C PHE A 489 33.38 7.41 21.54
N GLU A 490 34.40 6.77 22.12
CA GLU A 490 35.80 7.03 21.79
C GLU A 490 36.15 6.57 20.36
N GLY A 491 37.09 7.29 19.73
CA GLY A 491 37.53 7.07 18.35
C GLY A 491 36.78 7.93 17.33
N MET A 492 37.41 8.21 16.17
CA MET A 492 36.88 9.17 15.19
C MET A 492 35.50 8.80 14.65
N ILE A 493 35.24 7.50 14.43
CA ILE A 493 33.97 6.99 13.90
C ILE A 493 32.85 7.19 14.92
N ASN A 494 33.02 6.72 16.16
CA ASN A 494 31.97 6.82 17.18
C ASN A 494 31.77 8.25 17.69
N LEU A 495 32.80 9.09 17.69
CA LEU A 495 32.67 10.52 17.99
C LEU A 495 31.82 11.23 16.92
N SER A 496 32.01 10.90 15.64
CA SER A 496 31.14 11.42 14.57
C SER A 496 29.69 10.97 14.73
N TYR A 497 29.49 9.74 15.20
CA TYR A 497 28.17 9.18 15.47
C TYR A 497 27.49 9.88 16.67
N LEU A 498 28.21 10.15 17.76
CA LEU A 498 27.71 10.92 18.89
C LEU A 498 27.28 12.35 18.48
N LYS A 499 28.02 12.99 17.57
CA LYS A 499 27.63 14.28 16.98
C LYS A 499 26.31 14.18 16.18
N LYS A 500 26.06 13.07 15.48
CA LYS A 500 24.77 12.83 14.79
C LYS A 500 23.63 12.69 15.80
N LEU A 501 23.84 11.96 16.90
CA LEU A 501 22.83 11.85 17.98
C LEU A 501 22.48 13.21 18.57
N LYS A 502 23.50 14.03 18.87
CA LYS A 502 23.30 15.41 19.33
C LYS A 502 22.51 16.25 18.32
N LYS A 503 22.88 16.21 17.04
CA LYS A 503 22.16 16.94 15.98
C LYS A 503 20.70 16.51 15.91
N ARG A 504 20.42 15.19 15.97
CA ARG A 504 19.05 14.64 15.96
C ARG A 504 18.20 15.16 17.12
N LEU A 505 18.74 15.22 18.34
CA LEU A 505 18.03 15.75 19.52
C LEU A 505 17.72 17.25 19.37
N HIS A 506 18.66 18.01 18.81
CA HIS A 506 18.46 19.44 18.54
C HIS A 506 17.37 19.67 17.50
N GLU A 507 17.43 18.99 16.35
CA GLU A 507 16.41 19.07 15.30
C GLU A 507 15.02 18.64 15.82
N THR A 508 14.95 17.61 16.67
CA THR A 508 13.68 17.16 17.27
C THR A 508 13.14 18.20 18.27
N THR A 509 14.02 18.89 19.00
CA THR A 509 13.63 20.00 19.88
C THR A 509 13.00 21.14 19.08
N GLU A 510 13.66 21.57 18.00
CA GLU A 510 13.16 22.62 17.10
C GLU A 510 11.84 22.20 16.44
N TYR A 511 11.72 20.94 16.02
CA TYR A 511 10.50 20.39 15.43
C TYR A 511 9.28 20.55 16.34
N PHE A 512 9.39 20.16 17.61
CA PHE A 512 8.28 20.29 18.57
C PHE A 512 8.04 21.74 19.00
N GLN A 513 9.09 22.56 19.09
CA GLN A 513 8.98 24.00 19.36
C GLN A 513 8.15 24.70 18.26
N MET A 514 8.50 24.46 16.99
CA MET A 514 7.80 25.00 15.83
C MET A 514 6.35 24.50 15.74
N LYS A 515 6.07 23.26 16.15
CA LYS A 515 4.70 22.73 16.23
C LYS A 515 3.85 23.43 17.31
N GLY A 516 4.44 23.78 18.44
CA GLY A 516 3.75 24.53 19.51
C GLY A 516 3.47 26.00 19.15
N GLU A 517 4.35 26.61 18.33
CA GLU A 517 4.23 28.00 17.88
C GLU A 517 3.24 28.20 16.73
N LYS A 518 2.93 27.14 15.97
CA LYS A 518 1.91 27.18 14.93
C LYS A 518 0.50 27.23 15.51
N ASP A 519 -0.35 28.07 14.91
CA ASP A 519 -1.76 28.17 15.29
C ASP A 519 -2.63 27.00 14.80
N THR A 520 -2.08 26.14 13.92
CA THR A 520 -2.81 25.01 13.34
C THR A 520 -2.07 23.68 13.51
N ASP A 521 -2.84 22.64 13.82
CA ASP A 521 -2.41 21.24 13.87
C ASP A 521 -3.30 20.43 12.91
N ASN A 522 -2.71 19.84 11.87
CA ASN A 522 -3.41 19.10 10.80
C ASN A 522 -4.57 19.88 10.14
N GLY A 523 -4.39 21.19 9.91
CA GLY A 523 -5.39 22.05 9.27
C GLY A 523 -6.55 22.50 10.18
N LYS A 524 -6.50 22.16 11.48
CA LYS A 524 -7.44 22.62 12.50
C LYS A 524 -6.75 23.56 13.50
N PRO A 525 -7.47 24.48 14.17
CA PRO A 525 -6.91 25.29 15.25
C PRO A 525 -6.32 24.37 16.33
N ILE A 526 -5.09 24.66 16.76
CA ILE A 526 -4.43 23.89 17.81
C ILE A 526 -5.17 24.10 19.15
N THR A 527 -5.43 23.01 19.87
CA THR A 527 -5.99 23.09 21.22
C THR A 527 -4.90 23.42 22.24
N ASP A 528 -5.27 24.05 23.35
CA ASP A 528 -4.31 24.41 24.41
C ASP A 528 -3.58 23.17 24.95
N ASP A 529 -4.27 22.04 25.11
CA ASP A 529 -3.66 20.78 25.55
C ASP A 529 -2.58 20.27 24.58
N ARG A 530 -2.82 20.36 23.26
CA ARG A 530 -1.83 19.97 22.24
C ARG A 530 -0.63 20.90 22.27
N ARG A 531 -0.86 22.21 22.41
CA ARG A 531 0.21 23.20 22.53
C ARG A 531 1.09 22.95 23.76
N VAL A 532 0.48 22.68 24.91
CA VAL A 532 1.18 22.33 26.16
C VAL A 532 2.01 21.07 25.98
N PHE A 533 1.45 20.04 25.33
CA PHE A 533 2.19 18.81 25.03
C PHE A 533 3.42 19.08 24.16
N TYR A 534 3.28 19.83 23.06
CA TYR A 534 4.41 20.13 22.16
C TYR A 534 5.53 20.89 22.85
N PHE A 535 5.22 21.91 23.66
CA PHE A 535 6.25 22.61 24.43
C PHE A 535 6.87 21.73 25.53
N SER A 536 6.09 20.85 26.16
CA SER A 536 6.61 19.86 27.11
C SER A 536 7.58 18.89 26.44
N ALA A 537 7.24 18.37 25.25
CA ALA A 537 8.08 17.50 24.45
C ALA A 537 9.36 18.22 23.99
N ALA A 538 9.27 19.47 23.51
CA ALA A 538 10.43 20.28 23.15
C ALA A 538 11.38 20.47 24.35
N LYS A 539 10.83 20.81 25.53
CA LYS A 539 11.61 20.91 26.78
C LYS A 539 12.26 19.59 27.16
N PHE A 540 11.58 18.47 26.96
CA PHE A 540 12.13 17.13 27.21
C PHE A 540 13.32 16.83 26.29
N TYR A 541 13.19 16.97 24.98
CA TYR A 541 14.32 16.75 24.05
C TYR A 541 15.48 17.71 24.27
N LYS A 542 15.20 18.97 24.64
CA LYS A 542 16.23 19.93 25.05
C LYS A 542 16.98 19.44 26.29
N THR A 543 16.26 18.89 27.28
CA THR A 543 16.86 18.30 28.49
C THR A 543 17.78 17.14 28.14
N LEU A 544 17.35 16.25 27.24
CA LEU A 544 18.18 15.13 26.77
C LEU A 544 19.45 15.61 26.03
N SER A 545 19.35 16.69 25.24
CA SER A 545 20.52 17.32 24.62
C SER A 545 21.51 17.83 25.68
N LEU A 546 21.03 18.45 26.75
CA LEU A 546 21.87 18.90 27.86
C LEU A 546 22.55 17.73 28.59
N TRP A 547 21.86 16.60 28.75
CA TRP A 547 22.44 15.40 29.36
C TRP A 547 23.58 14.81 28.53
N LEU A 548 23.51 14.93 27.20
CA LEU A 548 24.56 14.46 26.31
C LEU A 548 25.77 15.41 26.27
N GLU A 549 25.56 16.69 26.57
CA GLU A 549 26.57 17.75 26.49
C GLU A 549 27.32 18.02 27.80
N GLU A 550 26.77 17.61 28.95
CA GLU A 550 27.34 17.88 30.26
C GLU A 550 28.25 16.72 30.73
N PRO A 551 29.58 16.78 30.51
CA PRO A 551 30.50 15.71 30.86
C PRO A 551 30.55 15.43 32.37
N ARG A 552 30.24 16.45 33.20
CA ARG A 552 30.20 16.31 34.66
C ARG A 552 29.18 15.29 35.14
N LEU A 553 28.18 14.95 34.33
CA LEU A 553 27.24 13.88 34.65
C LEU A 553 27.92 12.52 34.72
N GLN A 554 29.04 12.31 34.02
CA GLN A 554 29.84 11.09 34.07
C GLN A 554 30.84 11.08 35.23
N GLU A 555 31.15 12.23 35.84
CA GLU A 555 32.10 12.33 36.95
C GLU A 555 31.53 11.81 38.29
N PRO A 556 32.37 11.22 39.15
CA PRO A 556 31.97 10.83 40.50
C PRO A 556 31.79 12.06 41.42
N GLY A 557 30.80 12.00 42.32
CA GLY A 557 30.64 13.02 43.38
C GLY A 557 29.82 14.26 43.01
N LEU A 558 29.20 14.32 41.83
CA LEU A 558 28.26 15.38 41.47
C LEU A 558 26.97 15.29 42.30
N TYR A 559 26.59 16.38 42.97
CA TYR A 559 25.33 16.46 43.71
C TYR A 559 24.15 16.77 42.78
N LEU A 560 23.54 15.71 42.23
CA LEU A 560 22.44 15.79 41.24
C LEU A 560 21.25 16.67 41.65
N PRO A 561 20.78 16.71 42.92
CA PRO A 561 19.66 17.55 43.31
C PRO A 561 19.90 19.07 43.17
N ALA A 562 21.17 19.52 43.11
CA ALA A 562 21.50 20.94 42.93
C ALA A 562 21.61 21.36 41.45
N LEU A 563 21.39 20.45 40.50
CA LEU A 563 21.38 20.81 39.09
C LEU A 563 20.20 21.74 38.76
N PRO A 564 20.35 22.69 37.82
CA PRO A 564 19.26 23.56 37.38
C PRO A 564 18.02 22.77 36.92
N PRO A 565 16.79 23.32 37.06
CA PRO A 565 15.56 22.59 36.75
C PRO A 565 15.46 22.02 35.33
N GLN A 566 16.14 22.65 34.36
CA GLN A 566 16.24 22.20 32.98
C GLN A 566 16.94 20.84 32.79
N TYR A 567 17.63 20.34 33.82
CA TYR A 567 18.26 19.01 33.81
C TYR A 567 17.34 17.90 34.32
N MET A 568 16.11 18.20 34.76
CA MET A 568 15.17 17.20 35.31
C MET A 568 15.82 16.25 36.33
N SER A 569 16.47 16.83 37.35
CA SER A 569 17.33 16.11 38.31
C SER A 569 16.69 14.89 38.97
N GLN A 570 15.38 14.91 39.26
CA GLN A 570 14.67 13.76 39.83
C GLN A 570 14.60 12.57 38.86
N ARG A 571 14.25 12.80 37.59
CA ARG A 571 14.21 11.75 36.55
C ARG A 571 15.61 11.20 36.27
N LEU A 572 16.61 12.08 36.27
CA LEU A 572 18.02 11.70 36.12
C LEU A 572 18.49 10.79 37.27
N ILE A 573 18.16 11.12 38.53
CA ILE A 573 18.48 10.29 39.69
C ILE A 573 17.87 8.89 39.57
N LEU A 574 16.56 8.81 39.24
CA LEU A 574 15.86 7.53 39.09
C LEU A 574 16.48 6.68 37.97
N LEU A 575 16.75 7.29 36.81
CA LEU A 575 17.38 6.61 35.67
C LEU A 575 18.77 6.06 36.03
N MET A 576 19.58 6.82 36.77
CA MET A 576 20.92 6.39 37.21
C MET A 576 20.87 5.30 38.29
N GLN A 577 19.77 5.22 39.05
CA GLN A 577 19.50 4.14 40.00
C GLN A 577 18.98 2.86 39.31
N GLY A 578 18.79 2.91 37.98
CA GLY A 578 18.31 1.77 37.20
C GLY A 578 16.78 1.64 37.15
N ASP A 579 16.04 2.70 37.49
CA ASP A 579 14.59 2.74 37.26
C ASP A 579 14.29 2.68 35.76
N ARG A 580 13.41 1.75 35.38
CA ARG A 580 12.99 1.48 34.00
C ARG A 580 11.53 1.84 33.74
N THR A 581 10.90 2.56 34.68
CA THR A 581 9.53 3.03 34.52
C THR A 581 9.40 3.89 33.26
N LEU A 582 8.50 3.52 32.34
CA LEU A 582 8.30 4.21 31.06
C LEU A 582 7.76 5.63 31.27
N TRP A 583 8.37 6.62 30.63
CA TRP A 583 7.92 8.02 30.71
C TRP A 583 6.81 8.31 29.69
N LEU A 584 5.65 7.69 29.92
CA LEU A 584 4.50 7.75 29.02
C LEU A 584 3.94 9.17 28.84
N GLU A 585 4.21 10.10 29.76
CA GLU A 585 3.78 11.49 29.66
C GLU A 585 4.39 12.27 28.48
N TYR A 586 5.51 11.79 27.91
CA TYR A 586 6.14 12.37 26.73
C TYR A 586 5.75 11.67 25.44
N VAL A 587 5.01 10.55 25.52
CA VAL A 587 4.55 9.76 24.37
C VAL A 587 3.22 10.34 23.89
N ASP A 588 3.08 10.63 22.59
CA ASP A 588 1.85 11.19 22.01
C ASP A 588 0.73 10.12 21.94
N TYR A 589 0.09 9.83 23.07
CA TYR A 589 -1.03 8.89 23.17
C TYR A 589 -2.20 9.29 22.28
N TRP A 590 -2.45 10.61 22.12
CA TRP A 590 -3.51 11.10 21.26
C TRP A 590 -3.29 10.69 19.80
N ALA A 591 -2.06 10.83 19.28
CA ALA A 591 -1.74 10.39 17.92
C ALA A 591 -1.93 8.88 17.74
N VAL A 592 -1.53 8.07 18.74
CA VAL A 592 -1.74 6.61 18.72
C VAL A 592 -3.23 6.27 18.68
N HIS A 593 -4.03 6.92 19.53
CA HIS A 593 -5.47 6.71 19.59
C HIS A 593 -6.17 7.17 18.29
N GLN A 594 -5.78 8.31 17.71
CA GLN A 594 -6.32 8.76 16.42
C GLN A 594 -5.98 7.81 15.28
N SER A 595 -4.77 7.24 15.26
CA SER A 595 -4.39 6.23 14.27
C SER A 595 -5.27 4.98 14.39
N GLN A 596 -5.54 4.52 15.62
CA GLN A 596 -6.42 3.39 15.87
C GLN A 596 -7.87 3.70 15.46
N LEU A 597 -8.42 4.83 15.87
CA LEU A 597 -9.78 5.24 15.47
C LEU A 597 -9.92 5.33 13.95
N LYS A 598 -8.94 5.90 13.26
CA LYS A 598 -8.94 5.98 11.79
C LYS A 598 -9.01 4.58 11.16
N ALA A 599 -8.22 3.63 11.66
CA ALA A 599 -8.23 2.25 11.18
C ALA A 599 -9.60 1.58 11.41
N VAL A 600 -10.20 1.78 12.59
CA VAL A 600 -11.53 1.28 12.93
C VAL A 600 -12.61 1.88 12.03
N CYS A 601 -12.63 3.20 11.84
CA CYS A 601 -13.60 3.84 10.94
C CYS A 601 -13.43 3.37 9.49
N GLU A 602 -12.20 3.18 9.01
CA GLU A 602 -11.96 2.62 7.67
C GLU A 602 -12.49 1.17 7.55
N TRP A 603 -12.36 0.35 8.59
CA TRP A 603 -12.96 -0.99 8.65
C TRP A 603 -14.49 -0.94 8.62
N GLU A 604 -15.10 -0.07 9.41
CA GLU A 604 -16.56 0.11 9.44
C GLU A 604 -17.11 0.61 8.11
N ARG A 605 -16.38 1.49 7.41
CA ARG A 605 -16.75 1.91 6.05
C ARG A 605 -16.66 0.77 5.04
N ALA A 606 -15.59 -0.02 5.08
CA ALA A 606 -15.40 -1.16 4.19
C ALA A 606 -16.49 -2.23 4.39
N THR A 607 -17.00 -2.36 5.62
CA THR A 607 -18.04 -3.31 5.99
C THR A 607 -19.45 -2.73 6.02
N PHE A 608 -19.68 -1.50 5.55
CA PHE A 608 -20.99 -0.82 5.56
C PHE A 608 -21.63 -0.66 6.95
N ARG A 609 -20.82 -0.58 8.01
CA ARG A 609 -21.24 -0.37 9.40
C ARG A 609 -21.13 1.08 9.87
N ASP A 610 -20.52 1.97 9.08
CA ASP A 610 -20.43 3.41 9.34
C ASP A 610 -21.81 4.12 9.17
N PRO A 611 -22.37 4.74 10.23
CA PRO A 611 -23.65 5.45 10.19
C PRO A 611 -23.61 6.69 9.28
N GLU A 612 -22.48 7.39 9.19
CA GLU A 612 -22.37 8.63 8.41
C GLU A 612 -22.41 8.33 6.91
N ASN A 613 -21.88 7.19 6.49
CA ASN A 613 -21.84 6.78 5.08
C ASN A 613 -23.22 6.38 4.53
N GLN A 614 -24.13 5.91 5.39
CA GLN A 614 -25.53 5.63 5.01
C GLN A 614 -26.29 6.91 4.65
N TYR A 615 -25.89 8.07 5.16
CA TYR A 615 -26.48 9.38 4.84
C TYR A 615 -25.60 10.24 3.91
N GLN A 616 -24.27 10.09 3.88
CA GLN A 616 -23.35 10.89 3.06
C GLN A 616 -23.29 10.48 1.58
N LYS A 617 -23.69 9.26 1.19
CA LYS A 617 -23.94 8.98 -0.24
C LYS A 617 -25.09 9.81 -0.81
N PHE A 618 -25.93 10.41 0.03
CA PHE A 618 -26.93 11.42 -0.37
C PHE A 618 -26.34 12.84 -0.46
N SER A 619 -25.04 13.00 -0.25
CA SER A 619 -24.35 14.30 -0.23
C SER A 619 -22.97 14.26 -0.88
N GLN A 620 -22.69 13.32 -1.80
CA GLN A 620 -21.64 13.58 -2.79
C GLN A 620 -22.19 14.60 -3.80
N PRO A 621 -21.65 15.82 -3.83
CA PRO A 621 -21.98 16.75 -4.88
C PRO A 621 -21.35 16.21 -6.16
N SER A 622 -22.18 15.92 -7.16
CA SER A 622 -21.77 16.34 -8.50
C SER A 622 -21.36 17.81 -8.35
N SER A 623 -20.08 18.11 -8.58
CA SER A 623 -19.53 19.47 -8.58
C SER A 623 -20.60 20.46 -9.05
N ASN A 624 -21.06 21.31 -8.11
CA ASN A 624 -22.13 22.33 -8.18
C ASN A 624 -23.29 22.10 -7.21
N ALA A 625 -23.11 22.38 -5.91
CA ALA A 625 -24.23 22.77 -5.06
C ALA A 625 -23.79 23.66 -3.90
N ILE A 626 -24.14 24.92 -4.04
CA ILE A 626 -24.21 25.97 -3.01
C ILE A 626 -25.15 25.51 -1.88
N GLU A 627 -24.76 25.90 -0.67
CA GLU A 627 -25.42 25.73 0.63
C GLU A 627 -26.96 25.75 0.62
N SER A 628 -27.50 24.92 1.51
CA SER A 628 -28.85 24.89 2.09
C SER A 628 -29.63 26.21 1.99
N ILE A 629 -30.45 26.35 0.95
CA ILE A 629 -31.51 27.35 0.84
C ILE A 629 -32.80 26.65 0.38
N GLU A 630 -33.92 27.05 0.99
CA GLU A 630 -35.27 26.55 0.74
C GLU A 630 -35.63 26.52 -0.78
N PRO A 631 -36.36 25.49 -1.29
CA PRO A 631 -36.53 25.25 -2.72
C PRO A 631 -37.06 26.45 -3.53
N LEU A 632 -37.95 27.24 -2.92
CA LEU A 632 -38.52 28.44 -3.55
C LEU A 632 -37.47 29.53 -3.76
N CYS A 633 -36.64 29.78 -2.76
CA CYS A 633 -35.56 30.77 -2.84
C CYS A 633 -34.50 30.35 -3.87
N ARG A 634 -34.25 29.04 -4.04
CA ARG A 634 -33.36 28.54 -5.11
C ARG A 634 -33.93 28.81 -6.51
N ILE A 635 -35.24 28.62 -6.70
CA ILE A 635 -35.91 28.89 -7.99
C ILE A 635 -35.85 30.39 -8.29
N PHE A 636 -36.19 31.25 -7.34
CA PHE A 636 -36.15 32.70 -7.55
C PHE A 636 -34.74 33.24 -7.79
N ARG A 637 -33.75 32.76 -7.06
CA ARG A 637 -32.34 33.14 -7.27
C ARG A 637 -31.81 32.67 -8.62
N ARG A 638 -32.23 31.50 -9.10
CA ARG A 638 -31.88 30.98 -10.42
C ARG A 638 -32.55 31.80 -11.53
N LEU A 639 -33.82 32.13 -11.37
CA LEU A 639 -34.57 32.99 -12.31
C LEU A 639 -34.00 34.42 -12.40
N SER A 640 -33.49 34.95 -11.29
CA SER A 640 -32.84 36.28 -11.25
C SER A 640 -31.35 36.26 -11.64
N SER A 641 -30.75 35.09 -11.81
CA SER A 641 -29.36 34.92 -12.29
C SER A 641 -29.23 34.81 -13.82
N TYR A 642 -30.35 34.76 -14.56
CA TYR A 642 -30.32 34.80 -16.01
C TYR A 642 -30.08 36.25 -16.47
N GLU A 643 -29.11 36.46 -17.36
CA GLU A 643 -28.98 37.72 -18.09
C GLU A 643 -30.29 38.03 -18.85
N PRO A 644 -30.66 39.31 -19.01
CA PRO A 644 -31.75 39.68 -19.88
C PRO A 644 -31.49 39.10 -21.29
N PRO A 645 -32.52 38.61 -22.00
CA PRO A 645 -32.32 37.96 -23.28
C PRO A 645 -31.60 38.89 -24.25
N VAL A 646 -30.38 38.49 -24.62
CA VAL A 646 -29.58 39.17 -25.64
C VAL A 646 -30.35 39.07 -26.97
N PRO A 647 -30.36 40.13 -27.81
CA PRO A 647 -30.96 40.06 -29.14
C PRO A 647 -30.45 38.84 -29.90
N PRO A 648 -31.28 38.24 -30.77
CA PRO A 648 -30.89 37.06 -31.54
C PRO A 648 -29.60 37.36 -32.32
N PRO A 649 -28.62 36.42 -32.33
CA PRO A 649 -27.38 36.62 -33.08
C PRO A 649 -27.71 36.89 -34.55
N PRO A 650 -26.97 37.78 -35.24
CA PRO A 650 -27.12 37.94 -36.67
C PRO A 650 -26.86 36.58 -37.35
N LEU A 651 -27.86 36.08 -38.09
CA LEU A 651 -27.78 34.84 -38.85
C LEU A 651 -26.77 35.01 -39.98
N SER A 652 -25.51 34.74 -39.67
CA SER A 652 -24.48 34.53 -40.67
C SER A 652 -24.77 33.19 -41.34
N ARG A 653 -24.88 33.15 -42.68
CA ARG A 653 -24.89 31.87 -43.40
C ARG A 653 -23.66 31.09 -42.95
N ASN A 654 -23.86 29.94 -42.30
CA ASN A 654 -22.77 29.01 -41.97
C ASN A 654 -22.03 28.68 -43.27
N GLN A 655 -20.87 29.30 -43.49
CA GLN A 655 -19.88 28.73 -44.38
C GLN A 655 -19.44 27.42 -43.72
N PRO A 656 -19.42 26.30 -44.46
CA PRO A 656 -18.91 25.05 -43.91
C PRO A 656 -17.46 25.31 -43.48
N VAL A 657 -17.19 25.12 -42.18
CA VAL A 657 -15.88 25.38 -41.55
C VAL A 657 -14.79 24.49 -42.18
N LEU A 658 -15.19 23.36 -42.75
CA LEU A 658 -14.36 22.45 -43.54
C LEU A 658 -14.81 22.46 -45.00
N GLY A 659 -13.87 22.49 -45.95
CA GLY A 659 -14.19 22.28 -47.37
C GLY A 659 -14.64 20.83 -47.63
N CYS A 660 -15.56 20.62 -48.58
CA CYS A 660 -15.96 19.27 -48.98
C CYS A 660 -14.75 18.50 -49.54
N LEU A 661 -14.34 17.44 -48.86
CA LEU A 661 -13.33 16.51 -49.33
C LEU A 661 -13.97 15.49 -50.28
N ALA A 662 -13.36 15.29 -51.45
CA ALA A 662 -13.78 14.28 -52.40
C ALA A 662 -13.36 12.88 -51.90
N ARG A 663 -14.24 11.89 -52.00
CA ARG A 663 -14.02 10.53 -51.48
C ARG A 663 -12.85 9.83 -52.17
N GLU A 664 -12.59 10.19 -53.43
CA GLU A 664 -11.51 9.68 -54.26
C GLU A 664 -10.12 9.96 -53.67
N CYS A 665 -9.99 11.01 -52.86
CA CYS A 665 -8.73 11.36 -52.18
C CYS A 665 -8.30 10.29 -51.16
N LEU A 666 -9.24 9.52 -50.60
CA LEU A 666 -8.97 8.49 -49.60
C LEU A 666 -8.29 7.24 -50.20
N TYR A 667 -8.37 7.06 -51.52
CA TYR A 667 -7.81 5.90 -52.22
C TYR A 667 -6.35 6.08 -52.62
N ASN A 668 -5.74 7.24 -52.33
CA ASN A 668 -4.34 7.50 -52.59
C ASN A 668 -3.63 7.90 -51.29
N SER A 669 -2.76 7.01 -50.82
CA SER A 669 -2.03 7.18 -49.57
C SER A 669 -1.15 8.44 -49.55
N ALA A 670 -0.60 8.88 -50.69
CA ALA A 670 0.17 10.14 -50.77
C ALA A 670 -0.73 11.38 -50.61
N THR A 671 -1.89 11.39 -51.28
CA THR A 671 -2.85 12.50 -51.22
C THR A 671 -3.40 12.70 -49.81
N VAL A 672 -3.68 11.62 -49.07
CA VAL A 672 -4.12 11.67 -47.67
C VAL A 672 -3.09 12.37 -46.78
N ILE A 673 -1.80 12.06 -46.95
CA ILE A 673 -0.73 12.72 -46.19
C ILE A 673 -0.59 14.19 -46.57
N ASP A 674 -0.61 14.51 -47.87
CA ASP A 674 -0.48 15.90 -48.35
C ASP A 674 -1.61 16.80 -47.84
N LEU A 675 -2.82 16.26 -47.68
CA LEU A 675 -3.97 16.97 -47.11
C LEU A 675 -3.80 17.27 -45.61
N VAL A 676 -3.23 16.34 -44.84
CA VAL A 676 -3.12 16.43 -43.37
C VAL A 676 -1.90 17.24 -42.93
N LYS A 677 -0.80 17.14 -43.68
CA LYS A 677 0.49 17.76 -43.37
C LYS A 677 0.44 19.25 -42.99
N PRO A 678 -0.28 20.15 -43.69
CA PRO A 678 -0.35 21.56 -43.29
C PRO A 678 -1.07 21.77 -41.96
N HIS A 679 -2.07 20.93 -41.65
CA HIS A 679 -2.81 20.99 -40.38
C HIS A 679 -1.97 20.49 -39.21
N LEU A 680 -1.25 19.37 -39.41
CA LEU A 680 -0.31 18.86 -38.42
C LEU A 680 0.79 19.89 -38.12
N ARG A 681 1.35 20.54 -39.14
CA ARG A 681 2.37 21.59 -38.92
C ARG A 681 1.89 22.69 -37.98
N VAL A 682 0.67 23.19 -38.16
CA VAL A 682 0.08 24.23 -37.30
C VAL A 682 -0.11 23.73 -35.85
N ILE A 683 -0.45 22.46 -35.66
CA ILE A 683 -0.58 21.84 -34.34
C ILE A 683 0.79 21.71 -33.67
N LEU A 684 1.83 21.36 -34.43
CA LEU A 684 3.21 21.26 -33.91
C LEU A 684 3.76 22.62 -33.52
N ASP A 685 3.58 23.64 -34.37
CA ASP A 685 4.03 25.02 -34.10
C ASP A 685 3.38 25.53 -32.79
N TYR A 686 2.11 25.16 -32.53
CA TYR A 686 1.43 25.45 -31.27
C TYR A 686 2.04 24.70 -30.08
N ALA A 687 2.36 23.41 -30.22
CA ALA A 687 3.02 22.62 -29.17
C ALA A 687 4.42 23.16 -28.83
N GLN A 688 5.18 23.60 -29.84
CA GLN A 688 6.48 24.25 -29.65
C GLN A 688 6.33 25.59 -28.90
N THR A 689 5.34 26.40 -29.28
CA THR A 689 5.04 27.66 -28.57
C THR A 689 4.67 27.39 -27.11
N TYR A 690 3.88 26.35 -26.85
CA TYR A 690 3.55 25.93 -25.49
C TYR A 690 4.79 25.50 -24.69
N SER A 691 5.66 24.67 -25.26
CA SER A 691 6.91 24.25 -24.63
C SER A 691 7.82 25.44 -24.29
N LEU A 692 7.92 26.43 -25.20
CA LEU A 692 8.65 27.67 -24.95
C LEU A 692 8.05 28.45 -23.78
N MET A 693 6.73 28.62 -23.73
CA MET A 693 6.05 29.29 -22.61
C MET A 693 6.30 28.59 -21.27
N VAL A 694 6.31 27.26 -21.24
CA VAL A 694 6.64 26.49 -20.02
C VAL A 694 8.09 26.71 -19.60
N SER A 695 9.02 26.75 -20.56
CA SER A 695 10.43 27.07 -20.30
C SER A 695 10.61 28.50 -19.77
N GLU A 696 9.91 29.48 -20.34
CA GLU A 696 9.92 30.88 -19.88
C GLU A 696 9.37 30.99 -18.44
N HIS A 697 8.27 30.29 -18.14
CA HIS A 697 7.72 30.20 -16.79
C HIS A 697 8.72 29.60 -15.80
N THR A 698 9.36 28.50 -16.17
CA THR A 698 10.36 27.81 -15.32
C THR A 698 11.56 28.73 -15.06
N ALA A 699 12.04 29.45 -16.08
CA ALA A 699 13.12 30.40 -15.93
C ALA A 699 12.75 31.57 -15.02
N ALA A 700 11.53 32.10 -15.13
CA ALA A 700 11.03 33.16 -14.25
C ALA A 700 10.97 32.69 -12.78
N ASP A 701 10.55 31.46 -12.53
CA ASP A 701 10.51 30.90 -11.17
C ASP A 701 11.91 30.61 -10.62
N CYS A 702 12.83 30.05 -11.41
CA CYS A 702 14.23 29.88 -11.00
C CYS A 702 14.87 31.23 -10.65
N SER A 703 14.67 32.26 -11.48
CA SER A 703 15.18 33.61 -11.22
C SER A 703 14.62 34.20 -9.93
N PHE A 704 13.35 33.97 -9.63
CA PHE A 704 12.76 34.39 -8.35
C PHE A 704 13.38 33.67 -7.15
N LEU A 705 13.58 32.35 -7.25
CA LEU A 705 14.21 31.55 -6.20
C LEU A 705 15.67 31.98 -5.93
N GLU A 706 16.38 32.48 -6.94
CA GLU A 706 17.72 33.05 -6.80
C GLU A 706 17.72 34.45 -6.17
N LEU A 707 16.73 35.28 -6.49
CA LEU A 707 16.63 36.66 -5.99
C LEU A 707 16.19 36.73 -4.53
N VAL A 708 15.22 35.90 -4.11
CA VAL A 708 14.62 35.93 -2.76
C VAL A 708 15.65 35.84 -1.62
N PRO A 709 16.64 34.93 -1.65
CA PRO A 709 17.69 34.86 -0.61
C PRO A 709 18.55 36.12 -0.50
N THR A 710 18.61 36.94 -1.55
CA THR A 710 19.44 38.16 -1.61
C THR A 710 18.66 39.44 -1.28
N LEU A 711 17.36 39.33 -1.00
CA LEU A 711 16.47 40.46 -0.73
C LEU A 711 16.89 41.23 0.54
N TYR A 712 17.34 40.53 1.57
CA TYR A 712 17.77 41.14 2.82
C TYR A 712 19.29 41.22 2.89
N ARG A 713 19.82 42.41 3.17
CA ARG A 713 21.25 42.65 3.42
C ARG A 713 21.45 43.20 4.82
N ILE A 714 22.52 42.75 5.45
CA ILE A 714 22.90 43.22 6.79
C ILE A 714 23.63 44.56 6.64
N TYR A 715 23.15 45.57 7.34
CA TYR A 715 23.82 46.86 7.49
C TYR A 715 24.18 47.09 8.95
N GLU A 716 25.36 47.65 9.20
CA GLU A 716 25.74 48.12 10.53
C GLU A 716 25.04 49.45 10.80
N ASN A 717 24.16 49.48 11.80
CA ASN A 717 23.48 50.66 12.27
C ASN A 717 23.99 51.04 13.68
N HIS A 718 24.10 52.33 13.96
CA HIS A 718 24.56 52.82 15.26
C HIS A 718 23.37 53.40 16.04
N VAL A 719 23.02 52.75 17.14
CA VAL A 719 21.93 53.14 18.03
C VAL A 719 22.50 53.75 19.30
N ALA A 720 22.18 55.01 19.57
CA ALA A 720 22.54 55.68 20.82
C ALA A 720 21.43 55.47 21.86
N LEU A 721 21.75 54.75 22.94
CA LEU A 721 20.89 54.60 24.11
C LEU A 721 21.25 55.62 25.18
N HIS A 722 20.24 56.23 25.79
CA HIS A 722 20.43 57.20 26.87
C HIS A 722 20.07 56.57 28.21
N ALA A 723 21.08 56.27 29.03
CA ALA A 723 20.90 55.75 30.38
C ALA A 723 20.68 56.91 31.38
N LEU A 724 19.44 57.04 31.86
CA LEU A 724 19.06 58.01 32.88
C LEU A 724 19.49 57.52 34.27
N CYS A 725 19.82 58.44 35.17
CA CYS A 725 20.08 58.10 36.58
C CYS A 725 18.77 57.76 37.31
N ASP A 726 18.79 56.73 38.16
CA ASP A 726 17.62 56.33 38.95
C ASP A 726 17.14 57.46 39.88
N PRO A 727 15.83 57.80 39.89
CA PRO A 727 15.28 58.67 40.91
C PRO A 727 15.28 57.93 42.25
N ALA A 728 15.85 58.56 43.28
CA ALA A 728 15.98 57.97 44.61
C ALA A 728 14.62 57.47 45.17
N PRO A 729 14.57 56.29 45.82
CA PRO A 729 13.33 55.65 46.25
C PRO A 729 12.59 56.46 47.31
N SER A 730 11.31 56.72 47.06
CA SER A 730 10.36 57.40 47.95
C SER A 730 9.98 56.52 49.14
N GLY A 731 10.85 56.42 50.14
CA GLY A 731 10.50 55.61 51.33
C GLY A 731 11.43 55.65 52.54
N GLN A 732 12.62 56.25 52.48
CA GLN A 732 13.48 56.32 53.67
C GLN A 732 13.11 57.47 54.59
N ARG A 733 12.68 57.10 55.81
CA ARG A 733 12.41 57.97 56.94
C ARG A 733 13.60 58.91 57.18
N ARG A 734 13.31 60.22 57.21
CA ARG A 734 14.22 61.27 57.66
C ARG A 734 14.74 60.95 59.07
N SER A 735 16.02 60.59 59.17
CA SER A 735 16.78 60.79 60.41
C SER A 735 17.40 62.19 60.38
N ARG A 736 17.30 62.89 61.51
CA ARG A 736 17.71 64.28 61.72
C ARG A 736 19.23 64.38 61.80
N SER A 737 19.86 65.05 60.83
CA SER A 737 20.80 66.18 61.03
C SER A 737 21.68 66.40 59.78
N GLY A 738 21.55 67.59 59.17
CA GLY A 738 22.61 68.22 58.36
C GLY A 738 22.77 67.76 56.91
N THR A 739 22.23 68.55 55.97
CA THR A 739 22.55 68.64 54.52
C THR A 739 22.48 67.35 53.67
N PRO A 740 21.51 67.23 52.73
CA PRO A 740 21.54 66.16 51.73
C PRO A 740 22.67 66.41 50.72
N PRO A 741 23.37 65.37 50.21
CA PRO A 741 24.26 65.55 49.07
C PRO A 741 23.40 65.87 47.84
N THR A 742 23.54 67.08 47.30
CA THR A 742 23.00 67.40 45.98
C THR A 742 23.75 66.57 44.95
N VAL A 743 23.15 65.47 44.51
CA VAL A 743 23.65 64.71 43.36
C VAL A 743 23.29 65.53 42.11
N HIS A 744 24.23 66.33 41.63
CA HIS A 744 24.10 67.05 40.36
C HIS A 744 24.29 66.07 39.20
N CYS A 745 23.19 65.58 38.63
CA CYS A 745 23.22 64.80 37.39
C CYS A 745 23.60 65.71 36.21
N ALA A 746 24.64 65.33 35.45
CA ALA A 746 25.11 66.07 34.27
C ALA A 746 24.34 65.76 32.97
N GLY A 747 23.31 64.90 33.04
CA GLY A 747 22.56 64.38 31.90
C GLY A 747 22.69 62.85 31.77
N PRO A 748 21.84 62.19 30.95
CA PRO A 748 21.93 60.75 30.73
C PRO A 748 23.26 60.35 30.07
N ALA A 749 23.83 59.21 30.48
CA ALA A 749 24.97 58.63 29.80
C ALA A 749 24.55 58.12 28.41
N ILE A 750 25.29 58.49 27.37
CA ILE A 750 25.02 58.04 25.99
C ILE A 750 25.86 56.78 25.74
N ILE A 751 25.18 55.68 25.44
CA ILE A 751 25.76 54.38 25.13
C ILE A 751 25.51 54.14 23.64
N GLU A 752 26.55 54.21 22.83
CA GLU A 752 26.46 53.89 21.40
C GLU A 752 26.65 52.39 21.19
N ILE A 753 25.66 51.77 20.56
CA ILE A 753 25.64 50.34 20.25
C ILE A 753 25.61 50.19 18.74
N THR A 754 26.55 49.44 18.19
CA THR A 754 26.48 49.01 16.79
C THR A 754 25.64 47.73 16.72
N VAL A 755 24.59 47.75 15.92
CA VAL A 755 23.70 46.61 15.68
C VAL A 755 23.68 46.28 14.20
N GLU A 756 23.71 45.00 13.88
CA GLU A 756 23.55 44.49 12.52
C GLU A 756 22.05 44.35 12.22
N GLU A 757 21.51 45.24 11.39
CA GLU A 757 20.09 45.26 11.00
C GLU A 757 19.91 44.74 9.56
N ALA A 758 18.94 43.85 9.37
CA ALA A 758 18.57 43.35 8.05
C ALA A 758 17.66 44.35 7.33
N HIS A 759 18.15 44.97 6.26
CA HIS A 759 17.39 45.87 5.40
C HIS A 759 17.05 45.22 4.05
N VAL A 760 15.87 45.56 3.54
CA VAL A 760 15.46 45.19 2.18
C VAL A 760 16.33 45.94 1.17
N SER A 761 16.94 45.21 0.23
CA SER A 761 17.67 45.79 -0.89
C SER A 761 16.69 46.23 -1.97
N GLU A 762 16.47 47.54 -2.11
CA GLU A 762 15.51 48.11 -3.07
C GLU A 762 15.75 47.64 -4.52
N GLY A 763 17.01 47.43 -4.91
CA GLY A 763 17.35 46.91 -6.25
C GLY A 763 16.86 45.49 -6.47
N VAL A 764 17.00 44.61 -5.47
CA VAL A 764 16.53 43.22 -5.53
C VAL A 764 15.01 43.17 -5.44
N ASP A 765 14.40 44.01 -4.60
CA ASP A 765 12.95 44.14 -4.49
C ASP A 765 12.30 44.58 -5.82
N HIS A 766 12.93 45.52 -6.52
CA HIS A 766 12.49 45.92 -7.86
C HIS A 766 12.62 44.77 -8.87
N MET A 767 13.73 44.04 -8.87
CA MET A 767 13.93 42.86 -9.73
C MET A 767 12.90 41.77 -9.45
N ILE A 768 12.56 41.53 -8.19
CA ILE A 768 11.50 40.59 -7.79
C ILE A 768 10.15 41.07 -8.32
N THR A 769 9.82 42.35 -8.14
CA THR A 769 8.57 42.93 -8.62
C THR A 769 8.45 42.81 -10.15
N GLN A 770 9.52 43.10 -10.89
CA GLN A 770 9.57 42.94 -12.34
C GLN A 770 9.39 41.47 -12.74
N ASN A 771 10.10 40.54 -12.09
CA ASN A 771 9.96 39.11 -12.32
C ASN A 771 8.52 38.61 -12.10
N ARG A 772 7.85 39.08 -11.04
CA ARG A 772 6.44 38.75 -10.78
C ARG A 772 5.50 39.34 -11.84
N ALA A 773 5.78 40.55 -12.34
CA ALA A 773 5.03 41.12 -13.45
C ALA A 773 5.23 40.33 -14.76
N GLU A 774 6.44 39.86 -15.04
CA GLU A 774 6.73 38.98 -16.19
C GLU A 774 5.98 37.64 -16.07
N TYR A 775 5.98 37.04 -14.87
CA TYR A 775 5.22 35.83 -14.55
C TYR A 775 3.71 35.99 -14.81
N GLU A 776 3.09 37.07 -14.31
CA GLU A 776 1.66 37.35 -14.54
C GLU A 776 1.33 37.53 -16.03
N ASN A 777 2.21 38.22 -16.77
CA ASN A 777 2.05 38.38 -18.22
C ASN A 777 2.10 37.04 -18.96
N LEU A 778 2.95 36.10 -18.52
CA LEU A 778 3.00 34.75 -19.08
C LEU A 778 1.71 33.96 -18.77
N LEU A 779 1.16 34.08 -17.56
CA LEU A 779 -0.12 33.45 -17.20
C LEU A 779 -1.28 33.96 -18.06
N VAL A 780 -1.35 35.27 -18.31
CA VAL A 780 -2.37 35.87 -19.18
C VAL A 780 -2.28 35.33 -20.61
N LYS A 781 -1.06 35.16 -21.14
CA LYS A 781 -0.83 34.56 -22.47
C LYS A 781 -1.22 33.08 -22.49
N ALA A 782 -0.85 32.31 -21.46
CA ALA A 782 -1.18 30.89 -21.35
C ALA A 782 -2.69 30.62 -21.20
N SER A 783 -3.43 31.59 -20.65
CA SER A 783 -4.88 31.50 -20.46
C SER A 783 -5.70 31.85 -21.70
N GLN A 784 -5.07 32.25 -22.82
CA GLN A 784 -5.79 32.54 -24.06
C GLN A 784 -6.30 31.27 -24.74
N PRO A 785 -7.46 31.31 -25.42
CA PRO A 785 -7.95 30.19 -26.18
C PRO A 785 -7.02 29.84 -27.35
N PRO A 786 -6.92 28.56 -27.76
CA PRO A 786 -6.12 28.16 -28.91
C PRO A 786 -6.52 28.90 -30.19
N PRO A 787 -5.56 29.25 -31.07
CA PRO A 787 -5.87 29.88 -32.35
C PRO A 787 -6.84 29.03 -33.20
N SER A 788 -7.78 29.68 -33.90
CA SER A 788 -8.80 29.00 -34.72
C SER A 788 -8.23 28.04 -35.76
N LYS A 789 -7.04 28.33 -36.31
CA LYS A 789 -6.33 27.45 -37.26
C LYS A 789 -5.90 26.12 -36.62
N VAL A 790 -5.54 26.11 -35.34
CA VAL A 790 -5.17 24.90 -34.58
C VAL A 790 -6.42 24.04 -34.41
N THR A 791 -7.51 24.65 -33.93
CA THR A 791 -8.81 23.96 -33.78
C THR A 791 -9.30 23.38 -35.11
N LEU A 792 -9.20 24.15 -36.20
CA LEU A 792 -9.54 23.68 -37.54
C LEU A 792 -8.70 22.46 -37.96
N GLY A 793 -7.38 22.50 -37.68
CA GLY A 793 -6.50 21.36 -37.96
C GLY A 793 -6.84 20.10 -37.17
N CYS A 794 -7.24 20.26 -35.91
CA CYS A 794 -7.68 19.14 -35.07
C CYS A 794 -8.96 18.49 -35.63
N VAL A 795 -9.96 19.33 -35.93
CA VAL A 795 -11.25 18.86 -36.46
C VAL A 795 -11.07 18.25 -37.86
N PHE A 796 -10.21 18.82 -38.70
CA PHE A 796 -9.88 18.26 -40.01
C PHE A 796 -9.28 16.85 -39.90
N THR A 797 -8.33 16.67 -38.97
CA THR A 797 -7.65 15.38 -38.76
C THR A 797 -8.64 14.31 -38.29
N ASP A 798 -9.49 14.62 -37.31
CA ASP A 798 -10.53 13.69 -36.84
C ASP A 798 -11.58 13.39 -37.92
N HIS A 799 -11.99 14.41 -38.69
CA HIS A 799 -12.92 14.23 -39.82
C HIS A 799 -12.35 13.30 -40.88
N LEU A 800 -11.08 13.45 -41.25
CA LEU A 800 -10.43 12.58 -42.23
C LEU A 800 -10.36 11.13 -41.75
N ILE A 801 -10.04 10.90 -40.47
CA ILE A 801 -10.03 9.55 -39.87
C ILE A 801 -11.44 8.96 -39.90
N ALA A 802 -12.47 9.74 -39.55
CA ALA A 802 -13.86 9.30 -39.62
C ALA A 802 -14.30 8.94 -41.06
N MET A 803 -13.83 9.69 -42.07
CA MET A 803 -14.09 9.33 -43.47
C MET A 803 -13.37 8.03 -43.89
N LEU A 804 -12.12 7.83 -43.45
CA LEU A 804 -11.38 6.58 -43.69
C LEU A 804 -12.08 5.39 -43.02
N GLU A 805 -12.57 5.54 -41.80
CA GLU A 805 -13.35 4.53 -41.08
C GLU A 805 -14.65 4.18 -41.81
N HIS A 806 -15.40 5.19 -42.24
CA HIS A 806 -16.64 5.00 -43.00
C HIS A 806 -16.39 4.24 -44.31
N GLU A 807 -15.36 4.63 -45.08
CA GLU A 807 -15.03 3.94 -46.33
C GLU A 807 -14.50 2.52 -46.10
N LEU A 808 -13.76 2.29 -45.02
CA LEU A 808 -13.33 0.95 -44.62
C LEU A 808 -14.54 0.05 -44.34
N ALA A 809 -15.53 0.54 -43.59
CA ALA A 809 -16.76 -0.18 -43.27
C ALA A 809 -17.59 -0.49 -44.52
N VAL A 810 -17.83 0.50 -45.38
CA VAL A 810 -18.60 0.34 -46.64
C VAL A 810 -17.89 -0.60 -47.62
N SER A 811 -16.57 -0.53 -47.71
CA SER A 811 -15.81 -1.39 -48.62
C SER A 811 -15.77 -2.85 -48.15
N ARG A 812 -15.82 -3.09 -46.83
CA ARG A 812 -15.96 -4.44 -46.24
C ARG A 812 -17.34 -5.04 -46.53
N THR A 813 -18.41 -4.24 -46.51
CA THR A 813 -19.76 -4.74 -46.81
C THR A 813 -20.02 -4.97 -48.30
N ASN A 814 -19.38 -4.19 -49.18
CA ASN A 814 -19.60 -4.26 -50.63
C ASN A 814 -18.61 -5.19 -51.37
N GLU A 815 -17.76 -5.92 -50.66
CA GLU A 815 -16.73 -6.85 -51.19
C GLU A 815 -15.79 -6.25 -52.26
N ASN A 816 -15.60 -4.93 -52.29
CA ASN A 816 -14.70 -4.28 -53.25
C ASN A 816 -13.24 -4.34 -52.78
N ILE A 817 -12.59 -5.48 -53.02
CA ILE A 817 -11.23 -5.81 -52.57
C ILE A 817 -10.19 -4.77 -53.02
N THR A 818 -10.36 -4.16 -54.19
CA THR A 818 -9.39 -3.19 -54.74
C THR A 818 -9.44 -1.84 -54.02
N VAL A 819 -10.64 -1.36 -53.68
CA VAL A 819 -10.84 -0.12 -52.93
C VAL A 819 -10.46 -0.34 -51.47
N LEU A 820 -10.82 -1.50 -50.90
CA LEU A 820 -10.47 -1.89 -49.54
C LEU A 820 -8.95 -1.81 -49.31
N ARG A 821 -8.14 -2.41 -50.20
CA ARG A 821 -6.67 -2.37 -50.10
C ARG A 821 -6.11 -0.96 -50.15
N LYS A 822 -6.65 -0.10 -51.00
CA LYS A 822 -6.20 1.30 -51.14
C LYS A 822 -6.54 2.14 -49.90
N VAL A 823 -7.75 1.99 -49.35
CA VAL A 823 -8.16 2.66 -48.11
C VAL A 823 -7.31 2.16 -46.94
N GLN A 824 -7.03 0.87 -46.89
CA GLN A 824 -6.18 0.26 -45.87
C GLN A 824 -4.74 0.79 -45.95
N GLU A 825 -4.15 0.88 -47.15
CA GLU A 825 -2.82 1.48 -47.36
C GLU A 825 -2.79 2.94 -46.91
N SER A 826 -3.83 3.73 -47.23
CA SER A 826 -3.96 5.11 -46.78
C SER A 826 -4.02 5.23 -45.25
N GLY A 827 -4.80 4.38 -44.58
CA GLY A 827 -4.91 4.36 -43.12
C GLY A 827 -3.62 3.96 -42.43
N VAL A 828 -2.92 2.92 -42.94
CA VAL A 828 -1.61 2.49 -42.45
C VAL A 828 -0.56 3.59 -42.61
N LYS A 829 -0.51 4.25 -43.77
CA LYS A 829 0.44 5.34 -44.02
C LYS A 829 0.18 6.55 -43.13
N LEU A 830 -1.10 6.89 -42.91
CA LEU A 830 -1.48 7.95 -41.98
C LEU A 830 -1.09 7.61 -40.53
N PHE A 831 -1.26 6.36 -40.11
CA PHE A 831 -0.85 5.89 -38.78
C PHE A 831 0.66 6.11 -38.56
N TYR A 832 1.53 5.58 -39.43
CA TYR A 832 2.97 5.74 -39.25
C TYR A 832 3.41 7.20 -39.40
N HIS A 833 2.75 7.98 -40.26
CA HIS A 833 3.03 9.42 -40.36
C HIS A 833 2.72 10.16 -39.05
N LEU A 834 1.62 9.80 -38.36
CA LEU A 834 1.31 10.36 -37.04
C LEU A 834 2.28 9.87 -35.96
N VAL A 835 2.76 8.63 -36.04
CA VAL A 835 3.81 8.11 -35.14
C VAL A 835 5.11 8.90 -35.31
N GLU A 836 5.53 9.20 -36.54
CA GLU A 836 6.69 10.04 -36.83
C GLU A 836 6.47 11.49 -36.36
N PHE A 837 5.25 12.01 -36.56
CA PHE A 837 4.87 13.36 -36.19
C PHE A 837 4.78 13.58 -34.67
N TYR A 838 4.59 12.52 -33.89
CA TYR A 838 4.54 12.61 -32.43
C TYR A 838 5.95 12.79 -31.84
N THR A 839 6.31 14.03 -31.52
CA THR A 839 7.57 14.41 -30.89
C THR A 839 7.42 14.59 -29.37
N GLU A 840 8.54 14.77 -28.66
CA GLU A 840 8.51 15.03 -27.21
C GLU A 840 7.79 16.34 -26.88
N GLU A 841 7.96 17.40 -27.69
CA GLU A 841 7.27 18.68 -27.52
C GLU A 841 5.77 18.54 -27.71
N ALA A 842 5.34 17.72 -28.68
CA ALA A 842 3.93 17.39 -28.89
C ALA A 842 3.35 16.57 -27.73
N ALA A 843 4.17 15.75 -27.06
CA ALA A 843 3.79 14.98 -25.88
C ALA A 843 3.67 15.82 -24.60
N LEU A 844 4.46 16.90 -24.48
CA LEU A 844 4.41 17.82 -23.34
C LEU A 844 3.21 18.76 -23.38
N CYS A 845 2.69 19.08 -24.57
CA CYS A 845 1.48 19.89 -24.74
C CYS A 845 0.20 19.03 -24.55
N PRO A 846 -0.59 19.22 -23.47
CA PRO A 846 -1.69 18.29 -23.14
C PRO A 846 -2.77 18.14 -24.23
N PRO A 847 -3.25 19.22 -24.89
CA PRO A 847 -4.24 19.11 -25.98
C PRO A 847 -3.70 18.32 -27.19
N THR A 848 -2.45 18.57 -27.56
CA THR A 848 -1.79 17.89 -28.69
C THR A 848 -1.55 16.42 -28.37
N LYS A 849 -1.10 16.11 -27.15
CA LYS A 849 -0.98 14.74 -26.65
C LYS A 849 -2.30 14.00 -26.74
N GLN A 850 -3.38 14.57 -26.21
CA GLN A 850 -4.70 13.94 -26.23
C GLN A 850 -5.19 13.68 -27.66
N LEU A 851 -5.06 14.66 -28.55
CA LEU A 851 -5.47 14.52 -29.95
C LEU A 851 -4.71 13.40 -30.65
N ILE A 852 -3.37 13.45 -30.65
CA ILE A 852 -2.54 12.52 -31.42
C ILE A 852 -2.67 11.10 -30.88
N THR A 853 -2.70 10.92 -29.55
CA THR A 853 -2.92 9.59 -28.94
C THR A 853 -4.28 9.01 -29.32
N THR A 854 -5.36 9.81 -29.27
CA THR A 854 -6.70 9.37 -29.71
C THR A 854 -6.72 8.99 -31.19
N CYS A 855 -6.06 9.79 -32.06
CA CYS A 855 -5.96 9.49 -33.49
C CYS A 855 -5.16 8.20 -33.75
N LEU A 856 -4.04 8.00 -33.03
CA LEU A 856 -3.22 6.80 -33.13
C LEU A 856 -3.96 5.56 -32.62
N GLU A 857 -4.72 5.66 -31.53
CA GLU A 857 -5.54 4.57 -31.02
C GLU A 857 -6.62 4.15 -32.04
N LYS A 858 -7.38 5.11 -32.58
CA LYS A 858 -8.40 4.84 -33.60
C LYS A 858 -7.78 4.19 -34.85
N LEU A 859 -6.72 4.78 -35.40
CA LEU A 859 -6.07 4.26 -36.60
C LEU A 859 -5.40 2.90 -36.34
N GLY A 860 -4.77 2.73 -35.18
CA GLY A 860 -4.14 1.49 -34.77
C GLY A 860 -5.16 0.35 -34.64
N GLN A 861 -6.33 0.62 -34.06
CA GLN A 861 -7.40 -0.37 -33.95
C GLN A 861 -8.02 -0.73 -35.31
N LEU A 862 -8.19 0.26 -36.21
CA LEU A 862 -8.86 0.07 -37.50
C LEU A 862 -7.97 -0.56 -38.57
N PHE A 863 -6.69 -0.17 -38.62
CA PHE A 863 -5.79 -0.45 -39.76
C PHE A 863 -4.54 -1.27 -39.43
N ILE A 864 -4.17 -1.41 -38.15
CA ILE A 864 -2.92 -2.09 -37.74
C ILE A 864 -3.21 -3.38 -36.98
N SER A 865 -4.10 -3.30 -35.99
CA SER A 865 -4.47 -4.43 -35.14
C SER A 865 -5.10 -5.55 -35.97
N GLY A 866 -4.58 -6.77 -35.83
CA GLY A 866 -5.08 -7.94 -36.56
C GLY A 866 -4.59 -8.07 -38.01
N GLU A 867 -3.76 -7.16 -38.52
CA GLU A 867 -3.22 -7.21 -39.88
C GLU A 867 -1.86 -7.91 -39.96
N GLU A 868 -1.79 -9.00 -40.74
CA GLU A 868 -0.60 -9.87 -40.85
C GLU A 868 0.68 -9.12 -41.27
N THR A 869 0.57 -8.20 -42.22
CA THR A 869 1.73 -7.48 -42.78
C THR A 869 2.29 -6.41 -41.84
N GLN A 870 1.51 -5.95 -40.86
CA GLN A 870 1.85 -4.80 -40.03
C GLN A 870 2.57 -5.16 -38.74
N GLY A 871 2.46 -6.41 -38.25
CA GLY A 871 3.11 -6.86 -37.02
C GLY A 871 4.62 -6.57 -36.98
N PRO A 872 5.43 -6.99 -37.98
CA PRO A 872 6.87 -6.74 -37.97
C PRO A 872 7.24 -5.26 -38.08
N GLN A 873 6.49 -4.50 -38.89
CA GLN A 873 6.74 -3.07 -39.08
C GLN A 873 6.43 -2.28 -37.80
N LEU A 874 5.35 -2.62 -37.10
CA LEU A 874 4.99 -2.02 -35.83
C LEU A 874 6.02 -2.37 -34.75
N LEU A 875 6.49 -3.62 -34.70
CA LEU A 875 7.54 -4.04 -33.78
C LEU A 875 8.83 -3.22 -34.00
N ASN A 876 9.26 -3.03 -35.25
CA ASN A 876 10.42 -2.20 -35.56
C ASN A 876 10.21 -0.73 -35.16
N ALA A 877 9.02 -0.16 -35.37
CA ALA A 877 8.69 1.19 -34.94
C ALA A 877 8.77 1.35 -33.40
N ILE A 878 8.29 0.35 -32.65
CA ILE A 878 8.39 0.31 -31.18
C ILE A 878 9.85 0.24 -30.72
N ILE A 879 10.68 -0.55 -31.40
CA ILE A 879 12.11 -0.69 -31.07
C ILE A 879 12.88 0.60 -31.34
N GLN A 880 12.58 1.27 -32.46
CA GLN A 880 13.21 2.55 -32.81
C GLN A 880 12.78 3.69 -31.88
N ARG A 881 11.57 3.63 -31.33
CA ARG A 881 11.02 4.63 -30.40
C ARG A 881 10.43 3.97 -29.15
N PRO A 882 11.29 3.48 -28.22
CA PRO A 882 10.86 2.77 -27.01
C PRO A 882 9.87 3.54 -26.13
N ASN A 883 9.99 4.87 -26.09
CA ASN A 883 9.09 5.78 -25.38
C ASN A 883 7.62 5.71 -25.85
N LEU A 884 7.38 5.24 -27.08
CA LEU A 884 6.04 5.04 -27.63
C LEU A 884 5.51 3.61 -27.42
N GLY A 885 6.29 2.73 -26.80
CA GLY A 885 5.92 1.31 -26.59
C GLY A 885 4.58 1.13 -25.88
N GLY A 886 4.27 1.99 -24.90
CA GLY A 886 2.98 1.95 -24.20
C GLY A 886 1.77 2.33 -25.06
N LEU A 887 1.96 3.18 -26.08
CA LEU A 887 0.90 3.63 -26.98
C LEU A 887 0.71 2.68 -28.17
N LEU A 888 1.80 2.15 -28.71
CA LEU A 888 1.79 1.28 -29.88
C LEU A 888 1.58 -0.20 -29.52
N GLY A 889 2.01 -0.62 -28.33
CA GLY A 889 1.93 -2.00 -27.84
C GLY A 889 0.52 -2.61 -27.82
N PRO A 890 -0.57 -1.88 -27.53
CA PRO A 890 -1.93 -2.40 -27.62
C PRO A 890 -2.33 -2.89 -29.02
N HIS A 891 -1.76 -2.32 -30.09
CA HIS A 891 -2.06 -2.69 -31.48
C HIS A 891 -1.15 -3.81 -32.00
N PHE A 892 -0.11 -4.17 -31.25
CA PHE A 892 0.78 -5.27 -31.58
C PHE A 892 0.07 -6.61 -31.37
N THR A 893 -0.24 -7.28 -32.50
CA THR A 893 -1.01 -8.53 -32.51
C THR A 893 -0.21 -9.66 -33.20
N PRO A 894 0.76 -10.29 -32.53
CA PRO A 894 1.64 -11.29 -33.13
C PRO A 894 0.93 -12.46 -33.81
N VAL A 895 -0.18 -12.92 -33.22
CA VAL A 895 -0.98 -14.08 -33.68
C VAL A 895 -1.69 -13.81 -35.02
N ALA A 896 -1.81 -12.54 -35.42
CA ALA A 896 -2.38 -12.16 -36.70
C ALA A 896 -1.56 -12.65 -37.89
N GLY A 897 -0.23 -12.74 -37.75
CA GLY A 897 0.64 -13.23 -38.82
C GLY A 897 0.71 -14.76 -38.91
N GLY A 898 1.25 -15.25 -40.03
CA GLY A 898 1.65 -16.65 -40.19
C GLY A 898 2.72 -17.09 -39.18
N ALA A 899 2.94 -18.41 -39.08
CA ALA A 899 3.86 -18.99 -38.11
C ALA A 899 5.31 -18.49 -38.26
N SER A 900 5.80 -18.31 -39.49
CA SER A 900 7.12 -17.74 -39.76
C SER A 900 7.27 -16.30 -39.26
N THR A 901 6.27 -15.46 -39.49
CA THR A 901 6.25 -14.05 -39.04
C THR A 901 6.18 -13.97 -37.50
N PHE A 902 5.38 -14.83 -36.87
CA PHE A 902 5.30 -14.94 -35.41
C PHE A 902 6.68 -15.27 -34.81
N LEU A 903 7.37 -16.28 -35.36
CA LEU A 903 8.71 -16.68 -34.91
C LEU A 903 9.75 -15.59 -35.13
N GLN A 904 9.71 -14.90 -36.27
CA GLN A 904 10.61 -13.79 -36.56
C GLN A 904 10.44 -12.67 -35.52
N MET A 905 9.20 -12.27 -35.21
CA MET A 905 8.92 -11.26 -34.20
C MET A 905 9.34 -11.73 -32.81
N TYR A 906 9.10 -13.00 -32.47
CA TYR A 906 9.50 -13.56 -31.18
C TYR A 906 11.02 -13.57 -31.00
N GLN A 907 11.77 -13.98 -32.03
CA GLN A 907 13.24 -13.93 -32.05
C GLN A 907 13.74 -12.50 -31.80
N THR A 908 13.20 -11.51 -32.50
CA THR A 908 13.57 -10.09 -32.28
C THR A 908 13.35 -9.66 -30.82
N VAL A 909 12.26 -10.08 -30.19
CA VAL A 909 11.98 -9.73 -28.77
C VAL A 909 12.87 -10.49 -27.80
N VAL A 910 13.24 -11.74 -28.10
CA VAL A 910 14.24 -12.50 -27.33
C VAL A 910 15.60 -11.80 -27.41
N ASP A 911 16.03 -11.35 -28.59
CA ASP A 911 17.30 -10.64 -28.74
C ASP A 911 17.30 -9.33 -27.93
N LEU A 912 16.19 -8.59 -27.90
CA LEU A 912 16.03 -7.39 -27.09
C LEU A 912 16.04 -7.66 -25.58
N SER A 913 15.60 -8.84 -25.15
CA SER A 913 15.53 -9.20 -23.71
C SER A 913 16.90 -9.31 -23.04
N THR A 914 17.98 -9.35 -23.83
CA THR A 914 19.37 -9.27 -23.35
C THR A 914 19.83 -7.85 -23.02
N GLY A 915 19.07 -6.82 -23.44
CA GLY A 915 19.36 -5.41 -23.20
C GLY A 915 18.80 -4.85 -21.89
N SER A 916 18.88 -3.53 -21.71
CA SER A 916 18.47 -2.81 -20.49
C SER A 916 16.97 -2.47 -20.41
N ASN A 917 16.21 -2.52 -21.52
CA ASN A 917 14.79 -2.16 -21.57
C ASN A 917 13.87 -3.35 -21.25
N VAL A 918 13.98 -3.85 -20.02
CA VAL A 918 13.24 -5.03 -19.51
C VAL A 918 11.73 -4.82 -19.59
N ASP A 919 11.24 -3.63 -19.24
CA ASP A 919 9.80 -3.29 -19.23
C ASP A 919 9.17 -3.37 -20.62
N LEU A 920 9.86 -2.86 -21.64
CA LEU A 920 9.38 -2.90 -23.02
C LEU A 920 9.30 -4.34 -23.53
N CYS A 921 10.31 -5.15 -23.23
CA CYS A 921 10.35 -6.56 -23.60
C CYS A 921 9.19 -7.32 -22.95
N PHE A 922 8.86 -7.01 -21.70
CA PHE A 922 7.73 -7.61 -21.01
C PHE A 922 6.40 -7.27 -21.69
N VAL A 923 6.17 -5.98 -22.00
CA VAL A 923 4.95 -5.54 -22.70
C VAL A 923 4.79 -6.28 -24.03
N LEU A 924 5.87 -6.39 -24.82
CA LEU A 924 5.84 -7.08 -26.11
C LEU A 924 5.63 -8.60 -25.96
N LEU A 925 6.37 -9.28 -25.06
CA LEU A 925 6.23 -10.71 -24.81
C LEU A 925 4.83 -11.09 -24.34
N SER A 926 4.20 -10.25 -23.51
CA SER A 926 2.84 -10.48 -23.02
C SER A 926 1.78 -10.53 -24.13
N LYS A 927 2.07 -9.99 -25.33
CA LYS A 927 1.18 -10.02 -26.50
C LYS A 927 1.29 -11.31 -27.32
N PHE A 928 2.33 -12.13 -27.08
CA PHE A 928 2.46 -13.42 -27.75
C PHE A 928 1.58 -14.46 -27.07
N ASP A 929 0.32 -14.55 -27.50
CA ASP A 929 -0.56 -15.64 -27.08
C ASP A 929 -0.17 -16.96 -27.78
N VAL A 930 0.77 -17.66 -27.15
CA VAL A 930 1.30 -18.95 -27.62
C VAL A 930 0.18 -20.00 -27.70
N GLY A 931 -0.79 -19.97 -26.79
CA GLY A 931 -1.90 -20.92 -26.80
C GLY A 931 -2.79 -20.76 -28.03
N SER A 932 -3.17 -19.53 -28.35
CA SER A 932 -3.94 -19.24 -29.56
C SER A 932 -3.13 -19.51 -30.83
N TRP A 933 -1.84 -19.16 -30.85
CA TRP A 933 -0.96 -19.46 -31.99
C TRP A 933 -0.90 -20.96 -32.29
N LEU A 934 -0.68 -21.80 -31.27
CA LEU A 934 -0.62 -23.25 -31.42
C LEU A 934 -1.94 -23.85 -31.91
N ASN A 935 -3.07 -23.46 -31.32
CA ASN A 935 -4.37 -24.06 -31.62
C ASN A 935 -4.97 -23.57 -32.94
N TYR A 936 -4.88 -22.27 -33.24
CA TYR A 936 -5.53 -21.65 -34.39
C TYR A 936 -4.65 -21.57 -35.64
N ARG A 937 -3.34 -21.31 -35.48
CA ARG A 937 -2.41 -21.22 -36.63
C ARG A 937 -1.74 -22.55 -36.96
N ARG A 938 -1.79 -23.53 -36.06
CA ARG A 938 -1.27 -24.89 -36.25
C ARG A 938 0.12 -24.91 -36.91
N PRO A 939 1.14 -24.31 -36.27
CA PRO A 939 2.49 -24.27 -36.80
C PRO A 939 3.03 -25.69 -37.02
N ARG A 940 3.90 -25.86 -38.03
CA ARG A 940 4.55 -27.13 -38.35
C ARG A 940 5.50 -27.54 -37.23
N LEU A 941 5.81 -28.83 -37.17
CA LEU A 941 6.79 -29.40 -36.23
C LEU A 941 8.12 -28.62 -36.19
N SER A 942 8.69 -28.29 -37.35
CA SER A 942 9.94 -27.51 -37.43
C SER A 942 9.83 -26.10 -36.85
N GLU A 943 8.67 -25.47 -36.96
CA GLU A 943 8.40 -24.13 -36.42
C GLU A 943 8.22 -24.18 -34.90
N ARG A 944 7.58 -25.24 -34.38
CA ARG A 944 7.47 -25.52 -32.95
C ARG A 944 8.83 -25.78 -32.32
N SER A 945 9.66 -26.59 -32.96
CA SER A 945 11.07 -26.82 -32.56
C SER A 945 11.86 -25.51 -32.53
N THR A 946 11.70 -24.66 -33.55
CA THR A 946 12.35 -23.34 -33.58
C THR A 946 11.90 -22.49 -32.39
N PHE A 947 10.60 -22.46 -32.06
CA PHE A 947 10.07 -21.76 -30.88
C PHE A 947 10.68 -22.27 -29.57
N ILE A 948 10.81 -23.59 -29.40
CA ILE A 948 11.42 -24.21 -28.22
C ILE A 948 12.87 -23.75 -28.08
N ASP A 949 13.64 -23.68 -29.17
CA ASP A 949 15.00 -23.17 -29.16
C ASP A 949 15.06 -21.68 -28.77
N LEU A 950 14.14 -20.84 -29.24
CA LEU A 950 14.06 -19.42 -28.86
C LEU A 950 13.81 -19.25 -27.37
N VAL A 951 12.82 -19.95 -26.82
CA VAL A 951 12.44 -19.87 -25.41
C VAL A 951 13.55 -20.43 -24.52
N SER A 952 14.14 -21.55 -24.91
CA SER A 952 15.21 -22.19 -24.14
C SER A 952 16.47 -21.32 -24.11
N ARG A 953 16.81 -20.67 -25.23
CA ARG A 953 17.91 -19.69 -25.29
C ARG A 953 17.65 -18.51 -24.37
N ALA A 954 16.46 -17.91 -24.44
CA ALA A 954 16.10 -16.78 -23.57
C ALA A 954 16.18 -17.14 -22.07
N LEU A 955 15.74 -18.34 -21.69
CA LEU A 955 15.86 -18.84 -20.31
C LEU A 955 17.31 -19.05 -19.89
N CYS A 956 18.19 -19.49 -20.80
CA CYS A 956 19.61 -19.64 -20.53
C CYS A 956 20.34 -18.30 -20.44
N ASP A 957 19.96 -17.33 -21.27
CA ASP A 957 20.57 -15.98 -21.29
C ASP A 957 20.28 -15.21 -19.98
N ILE A 958 19.16 -15.48 -19.32
CA ILE A 958 18.82 -14.91 -18.01
C ILE A 958 19.66 -15.53 -16.86
N GLY A 959 20.11 -16.77 -17.02
CA GLY A 959 21.04 -17.42 -16.10
C GLY A 959 20.42 -18.24 -14.96
N LEU A 960 21.29 -18.80 -14.12
CA LEU A 960 20.95 -19.69 -12.99
C LEU A 960 20.16 -18.98 -11.87
N THR A 961 20.52 -17.73 -11.58
CA THR A 961 19.91 -16.88 -10.56
C THR A 961 19.44 -15.58 -11.22
N PRO A 962 18.19 -15.54 -11.72
CA PRO A 962 17.67 -14.35 -12.39
C PRO A 962 17.72 -13.13 -11.46
N GLU A 963 18.22 -12.01 -11.97
CA GLU A 963 18.18 -10.71 -11.28
C GLU A 963 16.72 -10.29 -11.02
N GLU A 964 16.47 -9.55 -9.93
CA GLU A 964 15.10 -9.16 -9.51
C GLU A 964 14.31 -8.46 -10.63
N GLU A 965 14.98 -7.61 -11.41
CA GLU A 965 14.38 -6.87 -12.52
C GLU A 965 13.93 -7.80 -13.67
N LYS A 966 14.64 -8.92 -13.91
CA LYS A 966 14.40 -9.86 -15.01
C LYS A 966 13.48 -11.03 -14.65
N LEU A 967 13.07 -11.14 -13.38
CA LEU A 967 12.19 -12.22 -12.91
C LEU A 967 10.87 -12.30 -13.70
N MET A 968 10.32 -11.15 -14.10
CA MET A 968 9.07 -11.07 -14.87
C MET A 968 9.20 -11.68 -16.27
N LEU A 969 10.32 -11.42 -16.95
CA LEU A 969 10.61 -12.01 -18.26
C LEU A 969 10.84 -13.52 -18.13
N HIS A 970 11.61 -13.92 -17.13
CA HIS A 970 11.90 -15.31 -16.83
C HIS A 970 10.63 -16.14 -16.62
N GLU A 971 9.63 -15.60 -15.91
CA GLU A 971 8.35 -16.28 -15.74
C GLU A 971 7.54 -16.41 -17.04
N LEU A 972 7.49 -15.36 -17.87
CA LEU A 972 6.80 -15.44 -19.16
C LEU A 972 7.40 -16.54 -20.05
N PHE A 973 8.73 -16.60 -20.13
CA PHE A 973 9.42 -17.64 -20.90
C PHE A 973 9.14 -19.05 -20.35
N ARG A 974 9.15 -19.23 -19.02
CA ARG A 974 8.76 -20.51 -18.38
C ARG A 974 7.34 -20.92 -18.73
N ASN A 975 6.40 -19.96 -18.71
CA ASN A 975 5.02 -20.20 -19.09
C ASN A 975 4.89 -20.59 -20.57
N HIS A 976 5.61 -19.91 -21.48
CA HIS A 976 5.63 -20.24 -22.90
C HIS A 976 6.19 -21.65 -23.16
N LEU A 977 7.29 -22.03 -22.49
CA LEU A 977 7.88 -23.37 -22.56
C LEU A 977 6.88 -24.44 -22.09
N ARG A 978 6.11 -24.15 -21.04
CA ARG A 978 5.07 -25.05 -20.53
C ARG A 978 3.92 -25.22 -21.53
N LEU A 979 3.46 -24.13 -22.15
CA LEU A 979 2.37 -24.17 -23.12
C LEU A 979 2.72 -25.03 -24.34
N ILE A 980 3.94 -24.90 -24.87
CA ILE A 980 4.40 -25.73 -26.00
C ILE A 980 4.62 -27.20 -25.57
N LEU A 981 5.13 -27.44 -24.36
CA LEU A 981 5.30 -28.80 -23.82
C LEU A 981 3.97 -29.56 -23.73
N LEU A 982 2.92 -28.90 -23.26
CA LEU A 982 1.61 -29.52 -23.04
C LEU A 982 0.76 -29.61 -24.32
N HIS A 983 1.12 -28.88 -25.38
CA HIS A 983 0.43 -28.94 -26.65
C HIS A 983 0.79 -30.22 -27.39
N GLU A 984 -0.22 -31.04 -27.71
CA GLU A 984 -0.05 -32.34 -28.40
C GLU A 984 1.00 -33.24 -27.72
N PHE A 985 1.08 -33.19 -26.37
CA PHE A 985 1.97 -34.03 -25.58
C PHE A 985 1.80 -35.53 -25.93
N PRO A 986 2.88 -36.33 -26.13
CA PRO A 986 4.28 -36.06 -25.78
C PRO A 986 5.19 -35.58 -26.93
N GLU A 987 4.66 -35.03 -28.02
CA GLU A 987 5.40 -34.80 -29.27
C GLU A 987 6.76 -34.09 -29.09
N HIS A 988 6.81 -32.99 -28.34
CA HIS A 988 8.04 -32.21 -28.08
C HIS A 988 8.70 -32.50 -26.72
N TYR A 989 8.25 -33.53 -25.99
CA TYR A 989 8.76 -33.83 -24.64
C TYR A 989 10.28 -34.07 -24.63
N GLY A 990 10.78 -34.89 -25.56
CA GLY A 990 12.21 -35.21 -25.65
C GLY A 990 13.07 -33.99 -26.02
N GLU A 991 12.54 -33.11 -26.87
CA GLU A 991 13.21 -31.89 -27.31
C GLU A 991 13.33 -30.87 -26.16
N VAL A 992 12.23 -30.61 -25.45
CA VAL A 992 12.22 -29.73 -24.27
C VAL A 992 13.12 -30.28 -23.17
N LEU A 993 13.06 -31.58 -22.89
CA LEU A 993 13.92 -32.22 -21.88
C LEU A 993 15.41 -32.09 -22.25
N SER A 994 15.76 -32.32 -23.52
CA SER A 994 17.13 -32.15 -24.02
C SER A 994 17.62 -30.70 -23.88
N ALA A 995 16.78 -29.72 -24.22
CA ALA A 995 17.11 -28.31 -24.08
C ALA A 995 17.36 -27.91 -22.60
N VAL A 996 16.49 -28.35 -21.70
CA VAL A 996 16.63 -28.09 -20.25
C VAL A 996 17.87 -28.78 -19.67
N LEU A 997 18.17 -30.02 -20.09
CA LEU A 997 19.39 -30.73 -19.68
C LEU A 997 20.66 -30.01 -20.16
N ARG A 998 20.70 -29.53 -21.41
CA ARG A 998 21.83 -28.73 -21.94
C ARG A 998 22.00 -27.40 -21.19
N GLY A 999 20.91 -26.71 -20.88
CA GLY A 999 20.95 -25.49 -20.07
C GLY A 999 21.46 -25.74 -18.64
N SER A 1000 21.19 -26.93 -18.10
CA SER A 1000 21.67 -27.35 -16.78
C SER A 1000 23.14 -27.75 -16.80
N GLU A 1001 23.60 -28.44 -17.85
CA GLU A 1001 25.00 -28.80 -18.07
C GLU A 1001 25.88 -27.54 -18.14
N SER A 1002 25.38 -26.49 -18.80
CA SER A 1002 26.06 -25.19 -18.91
C SER A 1002 25.92 -24.30 -17.66
N GLN A 1003 25.24 -24.76 -16.61
CA GLN A 1003 24.94 -23.99 -15.38
C GLN A 1003 24.28 -22.63 -15.61
N ASN A 1004 23.53 -22.49 -16.70
CA ASN A 1004 22.91 -21.23 -17.11
C ASN A 1004 21.38 -21.23 -16.97
N LEU A 1005 20.80 -22.27 -16.35
CA LEU A 1005 19.35 -22.44 -16.25
C LEU A 1005 18.87 -22.47 -14.79
N SER A 1006 17.89 -21.62 -14.46
CA SER A 1006 17.26 -21.62 -13.14
C SER A 1006 16.57 -22.94 -12.78
N LEU A 1007 16.65 -23.30 -11.50
CA LEU A 1007 15.95 -24.47 -10.92
C LEU A 1007 14.43 -24.41 -11.10
N ASP A 1008 13.87 -23.20 -11.24
CA ASP A 1008 12.43 -23.00 -11.41
C ASP A 1008 11.92 -23.54 -12.75
N VAL A 1009 12.77 -23.64 -13.77
CA VAL A 1009 12.43 -24.26 -15.07
C VAL A 1009 12.19 -25.76 -14.90
N TRP A 1010 13.05 -26.45 -14.14
CA TRP A 1010 12.85 -27.86 -13.78
C TRP A 1010 11.58 -28.08 -12.96
N ARG A 1011 11.28 -27.18 -12.03
CA ARG A 1011 10.07 -27.26 -11.21
C ARG A 1011 8.80 -27.16 -12.06
N ASP A 1012 8.76 -26.24 -13.02
CA ASP A 1012 7.60 -26.11 -13.92
C ASP A 1012 7.46 -27.29 -14.87
N LEU A 1013 8.57 -27.82 -15.38
CA LEU A 1013 8.58 -29.04 -16.20
C LEU A 1013 7.98 -30.22 -15.42
N LEU A 1014 8.47 -30.47 -14.20
CA LEU A 1014 7.96 -31.55 -13.34
C LEU A 1014 6.52 -31.31 -12.88
N GLY A 1015 6.17 -30.06 -12.57
CA GLY A 1015 4.80 -29.67 -12.24
C GLY A 1015 3.83 -29.94 -13.39
N ALA A 1016 4.21 -29.58 -14.62
CA ALA A 1016 3.42 -29.84 -15.82
C ALA A 1016 3.21 -31.34 -16.07
N LEU A 1017 4.23 -32.16 -15.83
CA LEU A 1017 4.19 -33.61 -16.03
C LEU A 1017 3.45 -34.37 -14.91
N SER A 1018 3.34 -33.80 -13.70
CA SER A 1018 2.70 -34.44 -12.55
C SER A 1018 1.20 -34.18 -12.44
N GLY A 1019 0.62 -33.29 -13.25
CA GLY A 1019 -0.82 -33.03 -13.32
C GLY A 1019 -1.44 -32.41 -12.06
N LYS A 1020 -0.64 -31.99 -11.08
CA LYS A 1020 -1.14 -31.34 -9.85
C LYS A 1020 -1.39 -29.84 -10.07
N PRO A 1021 -2.54 -29.28 -9.62
CA PRO A 1021 -2.81 -27.85 -9.68
C PRO A 1021 -1.86 -27.04 -8.78
N ARG A 1022 -1.58 -25.81 -9.20
CA ARG A 1022 -0.56 -24.85 -8.73
C ARG A 1022 -0.78 -24.31 -7.29
N ASN A 1023 -1.12 -25.15 -6.32
CA ASN A 1023 -1.39 -24.76 -4.92
C ASN A 1023 -0.24 -25.05 -3.94
N ILE A 1024 0.94 -25.44 -4.42
CA ILE A 1024 2.10 -25.62 -3.55
C ILE A 1024 3.00 -24.40 -3.74
N ALA A 1025 2.88 -23.43 -2.84
CA ALA A 1025 3.93 -22.45 -2.58
C ALA A 1025 5.27 -23.19 -2.49
N PRO A 1026 6.38 -22.62 -2.99
CA PRO A 1026 7.64 -23.34 -3.20
C PRO A 1026 8.07 -24.07 -1.94
N SER A 1027 7.86 -25.39 -1.89
CA SER A 1027 8.45 -26.20 -0.84
C SER A 1027 9.95 -26.24 -1.12
N GLN A 1028 10.72 -25.39 -0.43
CA GLN A 1028 12.19 -25.43 -0.41
C GLN A 1028 12.73 -26.69 0.28
N ASN A 1029 11.99 -27.81 0.24
CA ASN A 1029 12.41 -29.06 0.81
C ASN A 1029 12.90 -29.98 -0.31
N PRO A 1030 14.22 -30.04 -0.60
CA PRO A 1030 14.78 -30.84 -1.69
C PRO A 1030 14.44 -32.33 -1.56
N ALA A 1031 14.12 -32.82 -0.36
CA ALA A 1031 13.66 -34.19 -0.14
C ALA A 1031 12.28 -34.45 -0.76
N LYS A 1032 11.31 -33.54 -0.61
CA LYS A 1032 9.97 -33.67 -1.20
C LYS A 1032 10.02 -33.62 -2.72
N ILE A 1033 10.86 -32.74 -3.29
CA ILE A 1033 11.09 -32.66 -4.73
C ILE A 1033 11.68 -33.97 -5.25
N ARG A 1034 12.68 -34.54 -4.55
CA ARG A 1034 13.26 -35.84 -4.90
C ARG A 1034 12.24 -36.96 -4.86
N ASP A 1035 11.34 -36.95 -3.89
CA ASP A 1035 10.29 -37.97 -3.74
C ASP A 1035 9.20 -37.81 -4.83
N GLU A 1036 8.84 -36.58 -5.23
CA GLU A 1036 7.96 -36.33 -6.37
C GLU A 1036 8.58 -36.73 -7.71
N ILE A 1037 9.87 -36.44 -7.91
CA ILE A 1037 10.63 -36.91 -9.09
C ILE A 1037 10.67 -38.45 -9.12
N ARG A 1038 10.94 -39.08 -7.97
CA ARG A 1038 10.96 -40.54 -7.86
C ARG A 1038 9.58 -41.12 -8.17
N HIS A 1039 8.52 -40.54 -7.61
CA HIS A 1039 7.14 -40.98 -7.83
C HIS A 1039 6.71 -40.81 -9.29
N TYR A 1040 7.02 -39.68 -9.93
CA TYR A 1040 6.83 -39.54 -11.39
C TYR A 1040 7.63 -40.61 -12.14
N ALA A 1041 8.92 -40.79 -11.87
CA ALA A 1041 9.74 -41.79 -12.55
C ALA A 1041 9.23 -43.24 -12.39
N THR A 1042 8.56 -43.57 -11.29
CA THR A 1042 8.06 -44.93 -11.02
C THR A 1042 6.60 -45.16 -11.40
N GLU A 1043 5.74 -44.14 -11.41
CA GLU A 1043 4.29 -44.29 -11.55
C GLU A 1043 3.67 -43.56 -12.75
N GLN A 1044 4.49 -42.83 -13.52
CA GLN A 1044 4.12 -42.14 -14.75
C GLN A 1044 3.42 -43.05 -15.79
N ARG A 1045 2.21 -42.66 -16.23
CA ARG A 1045 1.44 -43.30 -17.33
C ARG A 1045 1.21 -42.41 -18.57
N LEU A 1046 1.62 -41.14 -18.55
CA LEU A 1046 1.42 -40.18 -19.65
C LEU A 1046 2.25 -40.54 -20.90
N LEU A 1047 3.41 -41.19 -20.75
CA LEU A 1047 4.25 -41.66 -21.86
C LEU A 1047 3.89 -43.07 -22.34
N SER A 1048 3.06 -43.82 -21.60
CA SER A 1048 2.66 -45.19 -21.98
C SER A 1048 1.59 -45.27 -23.09
N ARG A 1049 1.19 -44.14 -23.68
CA ARG A 1049 0.16 -44.05 -24.74
C ARG A 1049 0.72 -44.03 -26.17
N GLN A 1050 1.91 -44.59 -26.40
CA GLN A 1050 2.51 -44.72 -27.74
C GLN A 1050 2.53 -46.16 -28.30
N GLU A 1051 1.70 -47.06 -27.79
CA GLU A 1051 1.38 -48.33 -28.49
C GLU A 1051 -0.13 -48.46 -28.69
N VAL A 1052 -0.70 -47.70 -29.65
CA VAL A 1052 -1.85 -48.11 -30.48
C VAL A 1052 -1.69 -47.50 -31.87
#